data_AF-A0A401S354-F1
#
_entry.id   AF-A0A401S354-F1
#
_cell.length_a   1.000
_cell.length_b   1.000
_cell.length_c   1.000
_cell.angle_alpha   90.00
_cell.angle_beta   90.00
_cell.angle_gamma   90.00
#
_symmetry.space_group_name_H-M   'P 1'
#
loop_
_entity.id
_entity.type
_entity.pdbx_description
1 polymer ?
#
loop_
_entity_poly.entity_id
_entity_poly.type
_entity_poly.pdbx_seq_one_letter_code
_entity_poly.pdbx_strand_id
1 'polypeptide(L)'
;MEARDSNQTLPPQSDGLKSADECDFHKSISSTADSLSHELLNPNMESADEAINLQSRGVISEDEVDQRTSLKPFTDLSEISVAQVESPEGSASMDTESQPENSPPEGTVEEIENIELNDSGIPFPTEYEKFWKVIEDNPQDFTGWTYLLQYVEQENHILAARKAFDHFLSHYPYCYGYWKKYADLERRHDNVKRAEEVYRRGLQAIPLSVDLWLHYINFLKETLDSNCPEIDDQIKSVFEHAVLAAGTDFRSDRLWETYINWENDRGNLEEVTTIYDRILGIPTQLYSHHFQRFKDHVQNHLPKDIISSEDFIKLRQELASTNEHFDNVTPGNDLTAGIDINDPAQIVSEIENMRHRIIEVRQETYNHNENEVSRRWAFEEGIKRPYFHVKPLEKIQLKNWKDYLDFEIENGTLERVVVLFERCLVACALYEDFWIKYAKYMENHSSEAVRHVYSRACTVHLSKKPMVHLLWAAFEEQQGNINEARRILKMLEESVPGLAMVRLRRVSLERRHGNMDEAEFLLQDAIKNSKTPNEASFYAVKLARLLFKVEKSLPKARKVLLEAIDFDKESTKLYLNLLELEYNSDLKLNEENILNAFDKAISSSMAIETRIAFSQRKVEFLEDFGSDVKRLMVAYDDHQQLLKEQESSKRKAENGSEEPEEKKQRSDATLASAQLMSGDLQANQSAYNYNAWYQYNYAAPWNYGQYYPPPT
;
A
#
# COMPACT_ATOMS: atom_id res chain seq x y z
N MET A 1 62.44 5.02 51.22
CA MET A 1 62.91 3.99 50.29
C MET A 1 62.32 2.68 50.78
N GLU A 2 61.53 2.01 49.94
CA GLU A 2 61.00 0.63 50.04
C GLU A 2 60.42 0.08 51.38
N ALA A 3 59.15 -0.37 51.32
CA ALA A 3 58.74 -1.79 51.45
C ALA A 3 57.45 -2.01 52.26
N ARG A 4 56.47 -2.69 51.62
CA ARG A 4 55.46 -3.70 52.10
C ARG A 4 54.80 -3.50 53.49
N ASP A 5 53.48 -3.63 53.65
CA ASP A 5 52.76 -4.89 53.41
C ASP A 5 51.21 -4.81 53.42
N SER A 6 50.57 -5.87 52.88
CA SER A 6 49.26 -6.48 53.25
C SER A 6 47.87 -5.82 52.99
N ASN A 7 47.13 -6.46 52.07
CA ASN A 7 45.69 -6.87 52.10
C ASN A 7 44.55 -5.92 52.54
N GLN A 8 43.57 -5.71 51.64
CA GLN A 8 42.20 -6.23 51.82
C GLN A 8 41.39 -6.28 50.51
N THR A 9 40.43 -7.20 50.44
CA THR A 9 39.67 -7.59 49.23
C THR A 9 38.29 -6.93 49.18
N LEU A 10 37.86 -6.47 47.99
CA LEU A 10 36.47 -6.13 47.65
C LEU A 10 36.15 -6.61 46.21
N PRO A 11 34.89 -6.93 45.88
CA PRO A 11 34.52 -7.62 44.64
C PRO A 11 34.39 -6.67 43.43
N PRO A 12 34.49 -7.18 42.18
CA PRO A 12 34.09 -6.41 41.01
C PRO A 12 32.56 -6.26 40.97
N GLN A 13 32.08 -5.03 40.80
CA GLN A 13 30.68 -4.78 40.48
C GLN A 13 30.42 -5.13 39.01
N SER A 14 29.27 -5.74 38.75
CA SER A 14 28.77 -6.06 37.42
C SER A 14 27.98 -4.87 36.86
N ASP A 15 28.56 -4.11 35.94
CA ASP A 15 27.79 -3.14 35.13
C ASP A 15 27.28 -3.82 33.85
N GLY A 16 26.12 -4.46 33.97
CA GLY A 16 25.36 -4.97 32.84
C GLY A 16 24.59 -3.86 32.14
N LEU A 17 25.27 -3.11 31.27
CA LEU A 17 24.64 -2.16 30.34
C LEU A 17 24.42 -2.82 28.98
N LYS A 18 23.41 -3.71 28.90
CA LYS A 18 22.84 -4.10 27.60
C LYS A 18 22.20 -2.86 26.98
N SER A 19 22.59 -2.53 25.75
CA SER A 19 22.09 -1.34 25.06
C SER A 19 20.60 -1.50 24.71
N ALA A 20 19.78 -0.50 25.03
CA ALA A 20 18.37 -0.51 24.65
C ALA A 20 18.19 -0.55 23.12
N ASP A 21 19.12 0.07 22.39
CA ASP A 21 19.13 0.21 20.92
C ASP A 21 19.32 -1.11 20.14
N GLU A 22 19.92 -2.14 20.76
CA GLU A 22 19.92 -3.51 20.20
C GLU A 22 18.57 -4.18 20.43
N CYS A 23 18.02 -4.05 21.64
CA CYS A 23 16.74 -4.66 22.00
C CYS A 23 15.58 -4.10 21.14
N ASP A 24 15.60 -2.80 20.84
CA ASP A 24 14.57 -2.17 20.01
C ASP A 24 14.79 -2.39 18.50
N PHE A 25 16.02 -2.66 18.05
CA PHE A 25 16.28 -3.14 16.69
C PHE A 25 15.78 -4.57 16.47
N HIS A 26 16.10 -5.46 17.41
CA HIS A 26 15.60 -6.82 17.40
C HIS A 26 14.06 -6.83 17.45
N LYS A 27 13.43 -5.99 18.28
CA LYS A 27 11.96 -5.77 18.25
C LYS A 27 11.44 -5.10 16.99
N SER A 28 12.23 -4.35 16.23
CA SER A 28 11.75 -3.69 15.00
C SER A 28 11.81 -4.60 13.78
N ILE A 29 12.87 -5.41 13.64
CA ILE A 29 12.90 -6.49 12.64
C ILE A 29 11.95 -7.63 13.03
N SER A 30 11.89 -8.00 14.31
CA SER A 30 10.82 -8.84 14.86
C SER A 30 9.47 -8.21 14.53
N SER A 31 9.16 -6.96 14.87
CA SER A 31 7.89 -6.34 14.50
C SER A 31 7.64 -6.33 12.98
N THR A 32 8.64 -6.24 12.11
CA THR A 32 8.38 -6.24 10.66
C THR A 32 8.19 -7.66 10.09
N ALA A 33 8.86 -8.68 10.63
CA ALA A 33 8.72 -10.09 10.24
C ALA A 33 7.59 -10.82 10.99
N ASP A 34 7.30 -10.39 12.22
CA ASP A 34 6.27 -10.89 13.13
C ASP A 34 4.96 -10.12 13.00
N SER A 35 4.91 -8.85 12.56
CA SER A 35 3.62 -8.32 12.03
C SER A 35 3.24 -8.99 10.70
N LEU A 36 4.19 -9.63 10.00
CA LEU A 36 3.90 -10.47 8.82
C LEU A 36 3.55 -11.92 9.16
N SER A 37 3.78 -12.40 10.40
CA SER A 37 3.51 -13.80 10.80
C SER A 37 2.56 -13.90 12.01
N HIS A 38 2.80 -13.13 13.06
CA HIS A 38 2.17 -13.21 14.37
C HIS A 38 0.80 -12.51 14.47
N GLU A 39 0.50 -11.51 13.62
CA GLU A 39 -0.86 -10.96 13.48
C GLU A 39 -1.80 -11.89 12.69
N LEU A 40 -1.25 -12.79 11.87
CA LEU A 40 -2.02 -13.73 11.03
C LEU A 40 -2.25 -15.09 11.71
N LEU A 41 -1.59 -15.35 12.85
CA LEU A 41 -1.52 -16.66 13.51
C LEU A 41 -2.51 -16.88 14.67
N ASN A 42 -3.54 -16.05 14.85
CA ASN A 42 -4.51 -16.24 15.94
C ASN A 42 -6.00 -16.37 15.55
N PRO A 43 -6.38 -17.41 14.78
CA PRO A 43 -7.74 -17.93 14.80
C PRO A 43 -7.91 -18.92 15.96
N ASN A 44 -8.90 -18.69 16.84
CA ASN A 44 -9.34 -19.70 17.81
C ASN A 44 -9.84 -20.94 17.05
N MET A 45 -9.07 -22.03 17.10
CA MET A 45 -9.35 -23.26 16.36
C MET A 45 -9.89 -24.33 17.30
N GLU A 46 -11.22 -24.36 17.51
CA GLU A 46 -11.90 -25.60 17.92
C GLU A 46 -12.10 -26.51 16.70
N SER A 47 -11.97 -27.81 16.93
CA SER A 47 -11.82 -28.84 15.89
C SER A 47 -13.03 -29.00 14.96
N ALA A 48 -12.76 -29.12 13.65
CA ALA A 48 -13.77 -29.43 12.63
C ALA A 48 -13.40 -30.69 11.81
N ASP A 49 -13.54 -31.86 12.44
CA ASP A 49 -13.54 -33.18 11.79
C ASP A 49 -14.93 -33.82 11.97
N GLU A 50 -15.90 -33.45 11.11
CA GLU A 50 -17.10 -34.24 10.75
C GLU A 50 -18.07 -33.41 9.87
N ALA A 51 -18.08 -33.60 8.54
CA ALA A 51 -19.25 -33.36 7.67
C ALA A 51 -19.03 -33.76 6.19
N ILE A 52 -18.79 -35.06 5.90
CA ILE A 52 -19.02 -35.61 4.55
C ILE A 52 -20.19 -36.60 4.61
N ASN A 53 -21.43 -36.12 4.47
CA ASN A 53 -22.47 -36.89 3.78
C ASN A 53 -23.77 -36.12 3.45
N LEU A 54 -24.57 -36.76 2.59
CA LEU A 54 -26.02 -36.59 2.39
C LEU A 54 -26.53 -35.36 1.62
N GLN A 55 -26.31 -35.44 0.31
CA GLN A 55 -27.18 -34.84 -0.69
C GLN A 55 -28.28 -35.86 -1.10
N SER A 56 -29.54 -35.72 -0.65
CA SER A 56 -30.75 -36.32 -1.28
C SER A 56 -32.07 -36.08 -0.51
N ARG A 57 -33.17 -35.85 -1.28
CA ARG A 57 -34.61 -35.77 -0.87
C ARG A 57 -34.98 -34.58 0.04
N GLY A 58 -36.05 -33.83 -0.16
CA GLY A 58 -37.28 -34.07 -0.92
C GLY A 58 -38.47 -33.49 -0.12
N VAL A 59 -39.11 -32.47 -0.70
CA VAL A 59 -40.43 -31.85 -0.40
C VAL A 59 -41.35 -32.55 0.63
N ILE A 60 -41.90 -31.79 1.59
CA ILE A 60 -43.34 -31.74 2.01
C ILE A 60 -43.56 -30.58 3.01
N SER A 61 -44.81 -30.13 3.15
CA SER A 61 -45.29 -28.91 3.82
C SER A 61 -46.04 -29.14 5.15
N GLU A 62 -46.25 -28.03 5.88
CA GLU A 62 -47.35 -27.73 6.84
C GLU A 62 -47.34 -28.28 8.29
N ASP A 63 -47.49 -27.31 9.22
CA ASP A 63 -48.36 -27.25 10.42
C ASP A 63 -47.97 -27.70 11.86
N GLU A 64 -48.55 -26.92 12.80
CA GLU A 64 -48.75 -27.02 14.27
C GLU A 64 -47.53 -26.95 15.24
N VAL A 65 -47.26 -25.81 15.91
CA VAL A 65 -47.95 -25.13 17.05
C VAL A 65 -47.66 -25.71 18.46
N ASP A 66 -47.14 -24.83 19.33
CA ASP A 66 -47.08 -24.82 20.81
C ASP A 66 -46.59 -26.04 21.61
N GLN A 67 -45.50 -25.83 22.37
CA GLN A 67 -45.60 -25.54 23.82
C GLN A 67 -44.22 -25.32 24.47
N ARG A 68 -44.02 -24.17 25.14
CA ARG A 68 -43.33 -24.10 26.45
C ARG A 68 -43.49 -22.74 27.14
N THR A 69 -44.08 -22.77 28.32
CA THR A 69 -44.21 -21.65 29.24
C THR A 69 -43.02 -21.57 30.20
N SER A 70 -42.58 -20.33 30.46
CA SER A 70 -42.10 -19.80 31.75
C SER A 70 -41.10 -20.61 32.60
N LEU A 71 -39.92 -20.04 32.81
CA LEU A 71 -39.53 -19.52 34.13
C LEU A 71 -38.41 -18.46 34.00
N LYS A 72 -38.37 -17.52 34.95
CA LYS A 72 -37.57 -16.28 34.89
C LYS A 72 -36.20 -16.40 35.61
N PRO A 73 -35.25 -15.50 35.28
CA PRO A 73 -33.94 -15.41 35.93
C PRO A 73 -33.96 -14.51 37.18
N PHE A 74 -32.90 -14.63 37.98
CA PHE A 74 -32.33 -13.72 38.99
C PHE A 74 -30.93 -14.29 39.33
N THR A 75 -29.89 -13.58 39.76
CA THR A 75 -29.70 -12.29 40.47
C THR A 75 -28.27 -11.83 40.06
N ASP A 76 -28.02 -10.57 39.69
CA ASP A 76 -27.63 -9.42 40.55
C ASP A 76 -26.24 -9.57 41.20
N LEU A 77 -25.44 -8.53 41.52
CA LEU A 77 -25.42 -7.05 41.33
C LEU A 77 -23.94 -6.64 41.60
N SER A 78 -23.39 -5.44 41.39
CA SER A 78 -23.87 -4.04 41.46
C SER A 78 -22.86 -3.15 40.69
N GLU A 79 -23.21 -2.09 39.94
CA GLU A 79 -23.86 -0.82 40.35
C GLU A 79 -23.01 0.03 41.32
N ILE A 80 -22.97 1.37 41.35
CA ILE A 80 -23.67 2.49 40.65
C ILE A 80 -22.81 3.79 40.83
N SER A 81 -22.89 4.92 40.11
CA SER A 81 -23.63 5.41 38.93
C SER A 81 -22.87 6.62 38.29
N VAL A 82 -23.46 7.26 37.27
CA VAL A 82 -23.21 8.68 36.87
C VAL A 82 -24.57 9.40 36.88
N ALA A 83 -24.64 10.69 37.26
CA ALA A 83 -25.86 11.49 37.13
C ALA A 83 -25.62 12.99 36.80
N GLN A 84 -26.55 13.54 36.01
CA GLN A 84 -26.70 14.92 35.55
C GLN A 84 -27.92 15.56 36.27
N VAL A 85 -28.18 16.88 36.33
CA VAL A 85 -27.51 18.14 35.88
C VAL A 85 -28.14 19.29 36.70
N GLU A 86 -27.50 20.47 36.86
CA GLU A 86 -28.19 21.79 36.93
C GLU A 86 -27.22 23.00 37.08
N SER A 87 -27.65 24.16 36.57
CA SER A 87 -27.06 25.51 36.78
C SER A 87 -28.13 26.42 37.40
N PRO A 88 -27.82 27.45 38.22
CA PRO A 88 -27.58 28.80 37.66
C PRO A 88 -26.72 29.81 38.48
N GLU A 89 -26.31 30.90 37.81
CA GLU A 89 -26.11 32.32 38.25
C GLU A 89 -25.39 32.73 39.58
N GLY A 90 -24.58 33.82 39.53
CA GLY A 90 -24.65 34.87 40.58
C GLY A 90 -23.40 35.41 41.31
N SER A 91 -22.54 36.21 40.64
CA SER A 91 -21.85 37.43 41.14
C SER A 91 -21.18 37.58 42.55
N ALA A 92 -19.88 37.96 42.50
CA ALA A 92 -19.23 39.13 43.17
C ALA A 92 -18.54 39.09 44.58
N SER A 93 -17.26 39.56 44.55
CA SER A 93 -16.52 40.47 45.46
C SER A 93 -15.96 40.06 46.85
N MET A 94 -14.61 40.23 46.98
CA MET A 94 -13.78 40.83 48.08
C MET A 94 -13.88 40.23 49.52
N ASP A 95 -12.83 40.17 50.37
CA ASP A 95 -11.48 40.76 50.37
C ASP A 95 -10.55 40.08 51.42
N THR A 96 -9.21 40.09 51.24
CA THR A 96 -8.09 40.06 52.27
C THR A 96 -8.06 38.93 53.35
N GLU A 97 -6.95 38.48 53.97
CA GLU A 97 -5.47 38.69 53.95
C GLU A 97 -4.87 37.42 54.63
N SER A 98 -3.77 36.78 54.21
CA SER A 98 -2.37 37.11 54.57
C SER A 98 -1.41 35.95 54.16
N GLN A 99 -0.12 36.24 53.93
CA GLN A 99 0.95 35.38 53.38
C GLN A 99 1.88 34.76 54.48
N PRO A 100 3.00 34.00 54.23
CA PRO A 100 3.75 33.74 52.97
C PRO A 100 4.40 32.34 52.70
N GLU A 101 4.91 32.20 51.46
CA GLU A 101 6.14 31.49 51.00
C GLU A 101 6.39 29.98 51.24
N ASN A 102 6.24 29.15 50.20
CA ASN A 102 7.34 28.63 49.34
C ASN A 102 7.00 27.30 48.63
N SER A 103 6.81 27.32 47.31
CA SER A 103 6.88 26.13 46.44
C SER A 103 7.19 26.52 44.98
N PRO A 104 8.09 25.81 44.28
CA PRO A 104 8.43 26.09 42.87
C PRO A 104 7.36 25.55 41.89
N PRO A 105 7.30 26.04 40.64
CA PRO A 105 6.22 25.75 39.70
C PRO A 105 6.37 24.41 38.96
N GLU A 106 5.26 24.01 38.33
CA GLU A 106 5.11 22.81 37.50
C GLU A 106 6.06 22.80 36.29
N GLY A 107 6.65 21.64 36.01
CA GLY A 107 7.36 21.36 34.76
C GLY A 107 6.38 20.76 33.74
N THR A 108 6.09 21.51 32.69
CA THR A 108 5.35 21.03 31.52
C THR A 108 6.14 20.01 30.72
N VAL A 109 5.43 19.14 29.99
CA VAL A 109 6.00 18.17 29.05
C VAL A 109 6.86 18.89 28.01
N GLU A 110 8.17 18.63 28.00
CA GLU A 110 9.06 19.13 26.95
C GLU A 110 8.81 18.38 25.65
N GLU A 111 8.57 19.15 24.59
CA GLU A 111 8.59 18.66 23.21
C GLU A 111 10.00 18.16 22.89
N ILE A 112 10.11 17.03 22.17
CA ILE A 112 11.39 16.57 21.65
C ILE A 112 11.77 17.50 20.50
N GLU A 113 12.44 18.62 20.83
CA GLU A 113 13.01 19.53 19.85
C GLU A 113 14.00 18.79 18.95
N ASN A 114 14.03 19.22 17.68
CA ASN A 114 15.00 18.75 16.71
C ASN A 114 16.41 18.96 17.28
N ILE A 115 17.20 17.88 17.37
CA ILE A 115 18.64 18.00 17.52
C ILE A 115 19.19 18.53 16.20
N GLU A 116 19.20 19.85 16.06
CA GLU A 116 20.02 20.54 15.07
C GLU A 116 21.47 20.14 15.33
N LEU A 117 21.98 19.27 14.45
CA LEU A 117 23.39 18.91 14.44
C LEU A 117 24.20 20.19 14.25
N ASN A 118 25.03 20.51 15.25
CA ASN A 118 25.98 21.64 15.23
C ASN A 118 26.52 21.87 13.82
N ASP A 119 26.25 23.05 13.26
CA ASP A 119 26.78 23.51 11.99
C ASP A 119 28.31 23.69 12.10
N SER A 120 29.03 22.57 11.99
CA SER A 120 30.48 22.59 11.81
C SER A 120 30.72 23.22 10.45
N GLY A 121 31.20 24.47 10.44
CA GLY A 121 31.35 25.36 9.27
C GLY A 121 32.32 24.89 8.17
N ILE A 122 32.10 23.67 7.68
CA ILE A 122 32.62 23.12 6.44
C ILE A 122 31.55 23.43 5.39
N PRO A 123 31.76 24.42 4.51
CA PRO A 123 30.78 24.77 3.50
C PRO A 123 30.55 23.60 2.54
N PHE A 124 29.29 23.40 2.13
CA PHE A 124 28.92 22.39 1.14
C PHE A 124 29.73 22.55 -0.16
N PRO A 125 30.01 21.45 -0.89
CA PRO A 125 30.73 21.52 -2.16
C PRO A 125 30.09 22.48 -3.17
N THR A 126 30.90 23.18 -3.96
CA THR A 126 30.46 24.37 -4.73
C THR A 126 29.39 24.11 -5.79
N GLU A 127 29.21 22.87 -6.24
CA GLU A 127 28.14 22.48 -7.18
C GLU A 127 26.98 21.73 -6.51
N TYR A 128 27.09 21.43 -5.20
CA TYR A 128 26.07 20.70 -4.44
C TYR A 128 24.69 21.34 -4.58
N GLU A 129 24.59 22.66 -4.36
CA GLU A 129 23.34 23.42 -4.49
C GLU A 129 22.72 23.34 -5.90
N LYS A 130 23.55 23.20 -6.95
CA LYS A 130 23.04 23.07 -8.33
C LYS A 130 22.37 21.70 -8.51
N PHE A 131 23.01 20.64 -8.05
CA PHE A 131 22.47 19.28 -8.12
C PHE A 131 21.27 19.09 -7.17
N TRP A 132 21.35 19.64 -5.96
CA TRP A 132 20.27 19.63 -4.97
C TRP A 132 19.00 20.29 -5.52
N LYS A 133 19.14 21.47 -6.14
CA LYS A 133 17.99 22.20 -6.69
C LYS A 133 17.25 21.44 -7.81
N VAL A 134 17.96 20.73 -8.69
CA VAL A 134 17.33 19.90 -9.74
C VAL A 134 16.40 18.84 -9.13
N ILE A 135 16.78 18.32 -7.97
CA ILE A 135 16.06 17.30 -7.22
C ILE A 135 14.93 17.92 -6.38
N GLU A 136 15.13 19.11 -5.82
CA GLU A 136 14.07 19.87 -5.13
C GLU A 136 12.93 20.25 -6.09
N ASP A 137 13.27 20.69 -7.31
CA ASP A 137 12.31 20.96 -8.38
C ASP A 137 11.58 19.69 -8.87
N ASN A 138 12.25 18.53 -8.84
CA ASN A 138 11.64 17.24 -9.20
C ASN A 138 12.23 16.03 -8.44
N PRO A 139 11.68 15.68 -7.26
CA PRO A 139 12.19 14.56 -6.45
C PRO A 139 12.06 13.18 -7.12
N GLN A 140 11.33 13.09 -8.24
CA GLN A 140 11.16 11.87 -9.03
C GLN A 140 12.18 11.75 -10.18
N ASP A 141 13.11 12.69 -10.34
CA ASP A 141 14.23 12.53 -11.28
C ASP A 141 15.34 11.65 -10.68
N PHE A 142 15.17 10.34 -10.83
CA PHE A 142 16.19 9.35 -10.50
C PHE A 142 17.55 9.64 -11.16
N THR A 143 17.59 10.24 -12.35
CA THR A 143 18.85 10.55 -13.04
C THR A 143 19.59 11.68 -12.32
N GLY A 144 18.87 12.75 -11.96
CA GLY A 144 19.36 13.83 -11.10
C GLY A 144 19.94 13.29 -9.78
N TRP A 145 19.20 12.41 -9.10
CA TRP A 145 19.70 11.71 -7.91
C TRP A 145 21.00 10.95 -8.16
N THR A 146 21.12 10.17 -9.25
CA THR A 146 22.36 9.43 -9.53
C THR A 146 23.57 10.34 -9.75
N TYR A 147 23.39 11.51 -10.38
CA TYR A 147 24.45 12.50 -10.54
C TYR A 147 24.83 13.15 -9.20
N LEU A 148 23.87 13.54 -8.37
CA LEU A 148 24.16 14.08 -7.03
C LEU A 148 24.93 13.06 -6.17
N LEU A 149 24.50 11.80 -6.14
CA LEU A 149 25.14 10.75 -5.34
C LEU A 149 26.55 10.43 -5.84
N GLN A 150 26.75 10.39 -7.17
CA GLN A 150 28.10 10.26 -7.73
C GLN A 150 28.99 11.46 -7.39
N TYR A 151 28.45 12.69 -7.39
CA TYR A 151 29.19 13.89 -7.05
C TYR A 151 29.61 13.91 -5.56
N VAL A 152 28.72 13.63 -4.62
CA VAL A 152 29.07 13.58 -3.19
C VAL A 152 29.99 12.41 -2.83
N GLU A 153 29.94 11.29 -3.58
CA GLU A 153 30.92 10.21 -3.48
C GLU A 153 32.32 10.64 -3.94
N GLN A 154 32.42 11.52 -4.97
CA GLN A 154 33.68 12.03 -5.51
C GLN A 154 34.30 13.14 -4.64
N GLU A 155 33.48 14.09 -4.18
CA GLU A 155 33.90 15.14 -3.23
C GLU A 155 34.21 14.58 -1.84
N ASN A 156 33.75 13.36 -1.55
CA ASN A 156 33.95 12.63 -0.29
C ASN A 156 33.50 13.42 0.97
N HIS A 157 32.54 14.34 0.80
CA HIS A 157 32.07 15.23 1.85
C HIS A 157 30.94 14.59 2.67
N ILE A 158 31.27 14.03 3.83
CA ILE A 158 30.36 13.13 4.58
C ILE A 158 28.99 13.73 4.93
N LEU A 159 28.89 15.01 5.35
CA LEU A 159 27.59 15.61 5.71
C LEU A 159 26.67 15.79 4.49
N ALA A 160 27.20 16.34 3.40
CA ALA A 160 26.54 16.44 2.10
C ALA A 160 26.09 15.07 1.57
N ALA A 161 26.93 14.05 1.71
CA ALA A 161 26.59 12.69 1.34
C ALA A 161 25.47 12.11 2.21
N ARG A 162 25.53 12.22 3.54
CA ARG A 162 24.45 11.79 4.46
C ARG A 162 23.11 12.39 4.03
N LYS A 163 23.03 13.72 3.91
CA LYS A 163 21.84 14.45 3.46
C LYS A 163 21.32 13.96 2.10
N ALA A 164 22.21 13.69 1.14
CA ALA A 164 21.84 13.20 -0.18
C ALA A 164 21.34 11.74 -0.17
N PHE A 165 22.02 10.84 0.57
CA PHE A 165 21.63 9.43 0.67
C PHE A 165 20.33 9.25 1.47
N ASP A 166 20.19 9.90 2.63
CA ASP A 166 18.98 9.79 3.46
C ASP A 166 17.74 10.28 2.68
N HIS A 167 17.85 11.37 1.93
CA HIS A 167 16.74 11.92 1.13
C HIS A 167 16.51 11.18 -0.21
N PHE A 168 17.53 10.52 -0.78
CA PHE A 168 17.33 9.61 -1.91
C PHE A 168 16.60 8.34 -1.48
N LEU A 169 17.03 7.75 -0.36
CA LEU A 169 16.54 6.46 0.12
C LEU A 169 15.16 6.56 0.77
N SER A 170 14.72 7.74 1.19
CA SER A 170 13.30 7.97 1.56
C SER A 170 12.35 7.93 0.35
N HIS A 171 12.82 8.23 -0.85
CA HIS A 171 12.03 8.13 -2.09
C HIS A 171 12.22 6.81 -2.84
N TYR A 172 13.44 6.25 -2.80
CA TYR A 172 13.80 5.01 -3.49
C TYR A 172 14.38 3.96 -2.53
N PRO A 173 13.65 3.57 -1.46
CA PRO A 173 14.19 2.67 -0.43
C PRO A 173 14.60 1.31 -0.98
N TYR A 174 13.95 0.81 -2.04
CA TYR A 174 14.22 -0.51 -2.63
C TYR A 174 15.53 -0.59 -3.45
N CYS A 175 16.34 0.47 -3.48
CA CYS A 175 17.64 0.53 -4.15
C CYS A 175 18.79 -0.01 -3.27
N TYR A 176 18.81 -1.31 -2.93
CA TYR A 176 19.80 -1.92 -2.01
C TYR A 176 21.27 -1.58 -2.29
N GLY A 177 21.67 -1.44 -3.56
CA GLY A 177 23.04 -1.07 -3.94
C GLY A 177 23.48 0.31 -3.44
N TYR A 178 22.54 1.23 -3.20
CA TYR A 178 22.81 2.56 -2.63
C TYR A 178 22.86 2.54 -1.09
N TRP A 179 22.08 1.68 -0.43
CA TRP A 179 22.26 1.38 1.01
C TRP A 179 23.68 0.87 1.28
N LYS A 180 24.16 -0.09 0.46
CA LYS A 180 25.56 -0.54 0.52
C LYS A 180 26.55 0.61 0.33
N LYS A 181 26.42 1.41 -0.74
CA LYS A 181 27.32 2.55 -1.02
C LYS A 181 27.39 3.54 0.15
N TYR A 182 26.26 3.81 0.80
CA TYR A 182 26.18 4.68 1.97
C TYR A 182 26.91 4.07 3.18
N ALA A 183 26.69 2.80 3.49
CA ALA A 183 27.42 2.11 4.57
C ALA A 183 28.93 2.03 4.29
N ASP A 184 29.32 1.71 3.06
CA ASP A 184 30.73 1.71 2.61
C ASP A 184 31.36 3.11 2.65
N LEU A 185 30.58 4.19 2.50
CA LEU A 185 31.05 5.56 2.68
C LEU A 185 31.25 5.90 4.15
N GLU A 186 30.27 5.63 5.03
CA GLU A 186 30.43 5.84 6.48
C GLU A 186 31.63 5.05 7.04
N ARG A 187 31.82 3.80 6.58
CA ARG A 187 32.97 2.97 6.94
C ARG A 187 34.31 3.55 6.46
N ARG A 188 34.37 4.18 5.27
CA ARG A 188 35.57 4.87 4.76
C ARG A 188 35.95 6.12 5.56
N HIS A 189 35.03 6.64 6.38
CA HIS A 189 35.27 7.73 7.33
C HIS A 189 35.37 7.22 8.79
N ASP A 190 35.68 5.94 8.98
CA ASP A 190 35.81 5.23 10.26
C ASP A 190 34.55 5.28 11.17
N ASN A 191 33.39 5.67 10.63
CA ASN A 191 32.13 5.79 11.37
C ASN A 191 31.38 4.43 11.44
N VAL A 192 32.04 3.39 11.97
CA VAL A 192 31.55 1.99 11.98
C VAL A 192 30.10 1.88 12.51
N LYS A 193 29.79 2.50 13.66
CA LYS A 193 28.43 2.49 14.23
C LYS A 193 27.35 3.09 13.31
N ARG A 194 27.70 4.08 12.48
CA ARG A 194 26.77 4.67 11.51
C ARG A 194 26.65 3.81 10.26
N ALA A 195 27.72 3.14 9.83
CA ALA A 195 27.65 2.16 8.74
C ALA A 195 26.73 0.99 9.12
N GLU A 196 26.81 0.51 10.36
CA GLU A 196 25.89 -0.50 10.91
C GLU A 196 24.44 -0.01 10.87
N GLU A 197 24.16 1.18 11.40
CA GLU A 197 22.80 1.76 11.37
C GLU A 197 22.28 2.01 9.95
N VAL A 198 23.14 2.30 8.98
CA VAL A 198 22.75 2.37 7.55
C VAL A 198 22.34 0.99 7.02
N TYR A 199 23.04 -0.10 7.36
CA TYR A 199 22.59 -1.46 7.02
C TYR A 199 21.26 -1.79 7.69
N ARG A 200 21.12 -1.49 8.99
CA ARG A 200 19.92 -1.73 9.79
C ARG A 200 18.68 -1.05 9.20
N ARG A 201 18.75 0.25 8.88
CA ARG A 201 17.68 0.99 8.18
C ARG A 201 17.40 0.45 6.77
N GLY A 202 18.44 0.05 6.04
CA GLY A 202 18.29 -0.56 4.72
C GLY A 202 17.57 -1.91 4.75
N LEU A 203 17.81 -2.72 5.77
CA LEU A 203 17.14 -4.01 5.98
C LEU A 203 15.72 -3.85 6.51
N GLN A 204 15.44 -2.83 7.33
CA GLN A 204 14.07 -2.44 7.68
C GLN A 204 13.29 -1.99 6.42
N ALA A 205 13.95 -1.30 5.49
CA ALA A 205 13.35 -0.82 4.24
C ALA A 205 13.21 -1.91 3.16
N ILE A 206 14.09 -2.92 3.12
CA ILE A 206 14.07 -4.02 2.15
C ILE A 206 14.44 -5.38 2.81
N PRO A 207 13.58 -5.94 3.69
CA PRO A 207 13.94 -7.15 4.45
C PRO A 207 14.18 -8.39 3.57
N LEU A 208 13.65 -8.42 2.33
CA LEU A 208 13.83 -9.53 1.39
C LEU A 208 15.12 -9.44 0.55
N SER A 209 15.97 -8.42 0.75
CA SER A 209 17.21 -8.26 -0.03
C SER A 209 18.33 -9.18 0.46
N VAL A 210 18.39 -10.39 -0.12
CA VAL A 210 19.46 -11.39 0.12
C VAL A 210 20.87 -10.78 0.01
N ASP A 211 21.14 -9.98 -1.02
CA ASP A 211 22.43 -9.30 -1.19
C ASP A 211 22.73 -8.32 -0.05
N LEU A 212 21.74 -7.58 0.46
CA LEU A 212 21.94 -6.61 1.53
C LEU A 212 22.24 -7.30 2.86
N TRP A 213 21.55 -8.42 3.17
CA TRP A 213 21.87 -9.27 4.32
C TRP A 213 23.29 -9.82 4.23
N LEU A 214 23.70 -10.35 3.08
CA LEU A 214 25.06 -10.84 2.87
C LEU A 214 26.11 -9.73 3.03
N HIS A 215 25.82 -8.51 2.59
CA HIS A 215 26.71 -7.37 2.81
C HIS A 215 26.79 -6.95 4.28
N TYR A 216 25.67 -7.00 5.03
CA TYR A 216 25.66 -6.72 6.46
C TYR A 216 26.42 -7.77 7.28
N ILE A 217 26.20 -9.06 7.00
CA ILE A 217 26.92 -10.18 7.64
C ILE A 217 28.43 -10.09 7.39
N ASN A 218 28.85 -9.76 6.16
CA ASN A 218 30.26 -9.58 5.84
C ASN A 218 30.85 -8.33 6.50
N PHE A 219 30.08 -7.24 6.60
CA PHE A 219 30.48 -6.05 7.36
C PHE A 219 30.77 -6.41 8.83
N LEU A 220 29.83 -7.09 9.51
CA LEU A 220 30.01 -7.53 10.90
C LEU A 220 31.25 -8.43 11.07
N LYS A 221 31.44 -9.42 10.19
CA LYS A 221 32.62 -10.30 10.17
C LYS A 221 33.95 -9.54 9.98
N GLU A 222 33.94 -8.37 9.34
CA GLU A 222 35.13 -7.54 9.11
C GLU A 222 35.35 -6.47 10.19
N THR A 223 34.33 -6.09 10.96
CA THR A 223 34.42 -4.99 11.96
C THR A 223 34.36 -5.41 13.41
N LEU A 224 33.83 -6.61 13.71
CA LEU A 224 33.76 -7.12 15.08
C LEU A 224 35.12 -7.72 15.50
N ASP A 225 35.60 -7.32 16.68
CA ASP A 225 36.91 -7.71 17.21
C ASP A 225 36.91 -9.16 17.71
N SER A 226 37.65 -10.04 17.05
CA SER A 226 37.72 -11.51 17.30
C SER A 226 38.05 -11.94 18.73
N ASN A 227 38.36 -11.00 19.63
CA ASN A 227 38.56 -11.24 21.05
C ASN A 227 37.27 -11.22 21.91
N CYS A 228 36.10 -10.83 21.38
CA CYS A 228 34.85 -10.80 22.15
C CYS A 228 34.01 -12.09 21.99
N PRO A 229 33.67 -12.81 23.08
CA PRO A 229 32.89 -14.06 23.02
C PRO A 229 31.47 -13.93 22.44
N GLU A 230 30.85 -12.75 22.56
CA GLU A 230 29.43 -12.53 22.20
C GLU A 230 29.22 -12.31 20.68
N ILE A 231 30.30 -12.16 19.90
CA ILE A 231 30.25 -11.92 18.45
C ILE A 231 29.62 -13.08 17.69
N ASP A 232 29.96 -14.31 18.10
CA ASP A 232 29.45 -15.51 17.45
C ASP A 232 27.93 -15.62 17.61
N ASP A 233 27.41 -15.30 18.80
CA ASP A 233 25.96 -15.26 19.07
C ASP A 233 25.28 -14.11 18.32
N GLN A 234 25.94 -12.94 18.21
CA GLN A 234 25.45 -11.81 17.42
C GLN A 234 25.38 -12.15 15.92
N ILE A 235 26.41 -12.80 15.35
CA ILE A 235 26.44 -13.23 13.95
C ILE A 235 25.42 -14.34 13.70
N LYS A 236 25.28 -15.31 14.61
CA LYS A 236 24.23 -16.34 14.53
C LYS A 236 22.83 -15.73 14.53
N SER A 237 22.60 -14.79 15.45
CA SER A 237 21.35 -14.02 15.52
C SER A 237 21.07 -13.33 14.18
N VAL A 238 22.05 -12.63 13.59
CA VAL A 238 21.88 -11.97 12.28
C VAL A 238 21.62 -12.96 11.15
N PHE A 239 22.25 -14.14 11.14
CA PHE A 239 21.92 -15.21 10.18
C PHE A 239 20.46 -15.68 10.34
N GLU A 240 19.99 -15.92 11.57
CA GLU A 240 18.60 -16.31 11.82
C GLU A 240 17.60 -15.24 11.35
N HIS A 241 17.84 -13.97 11.67
CA HIS A 241 16.99 -12.87 11.18
C HIS A 241 17.01 -12.80 9.63
N ALA A 242 18.16 -13.04 9.00
CA ALA A 242 18.29 -13.02 7.55
C ALA A 242 17.49 -14.17 6.88
N VAL A 243 17.55 -15.39 7.41
CA VAL A 243 16.80 -16.53 6.84
C VAL A 243 15.31 -16.46 7.15
N LEU A 244 14.90 -15.88 8.28
CA LEU A 244 13.49 -15.58 8.54
C LEU A 244 12.92 -14.51 7.59
N ALA A 245 13.70 -13.46 7.29
CA ALA A 245 13.25 -12.36 6.43
C ALA A 245 13.35 -12.64 4.91
N ALA A 246 14.39 -13.37 4.47
CA ALA A 246 14.72 -13.54 3.05
C ALA A 246 15.04 -15.00 2.64
N GLY A 247 15.10 -15.95 3.58
CA GLY A 247 15.45 -17.35 3.31
C GLY A 247 14.40 -18.12 2.50
N THR A 248 13.19 -17.58 2.33
CA THR A 248 12.12 -18.12 1.48
C THR A 248 12.12 -17.57 0.05
N ASP A 249 13.03 -16.64 -0.31
CA ASP A 249 13.23 -16.27 -1.71
C ASP A 249 13.80 -17.46 -2.48
N PHE A 250 13.26 -17.72 -3.68
CA PHE A 250 13.71 -18.76 -4.57
C PHE A 250 15.21 -18.66 -4.95
N ARG A 251 15.83 -17.47 -4.81
CA ARG A 251 17.25 -17.21 -5.09
C ARG A 251 18.08 -16.95 -3.81
N SER A 252 17.57 -17.39 -2.66
CA SER A 252 18.23 -17.26 -1.35
C SER A 252 19.39 -18.24 -1.13
N ASP A 253 19.68 -19.13 -2.09
CA ASP A 253 20.70 -20.20 -2.00
C ASP A 253 22.01 -19.74 -1.37
N ARG A 254 22.47 -18.56 -1.78
CA ARG A 254 23.74 -17.97 -1.38
C ARG A 254 23.78 -17.54 0.10
N LEU A 255 22.63 -17.16 0.67
CA LEU A 255 22.49 -16.86 2.10
C LEU A 255 22.64 -18.14 2.92
N TRP A 256 21.89 -19.18 2.54
CA TRP A 256 21.95 -20.48 3.20
C TRP A 256 23.33 -21.13 3.10
N GLU A 257 23.96 -21.15 1.93
CA GLU A 257 25.34 -21.65 1.80
C GLU A 257 26.31 -20.89 2.70
N THR A 258 26.17 -19.56 2.82
CA THR A 258 27.02 -18.74 3.68
C THR A 258 26.80 -19.05 5.17
N TYR A 259 25.57 -19.41 5.56
CA TYR A 259 25.25 -19.81 6.94
C TYR A 259 25.76 -21.23 7.25
N ILE A 260 25.49 -22.20 6.37
CA ILE A 260 25.96 -23.59 6.45
C ILE A 260 27.49 -23.64 6.57
N ASN A 261 28.21 -22.94 5.70
CA ASN A 261 29.67 -22.91 5.76
C ASN A 261 30.16 -22.28 7.07
N TRP A 262 29.48 -21.25 7.59
CA TRP A 262 29.88 -20.57 8.82
C TRP A 262 29.73 -21.44 10.07
N GLU A 263 28.64 -22.21 10.23
CA GLU A 263 28.52 -23.17 11.34
C GLU A 263 29.43 -24.40 11.15
N ASN A 264 29.67 -24.82 9.90
CA ASN A 264 30.62 -25.90 9.60
C ASN A 264 32.06 -25.52 9.97
N ASP A 265 32.50 -24.30 9.66
CA ASP A 265 33.83 -23.79 10.00
C ASP A 265 34.03 -23.68 11.54
N ARG A 266 32.94 -23.57 12.30
CA ARG A 266 32.93 -23.60 13.78
C ARG A 266 32.86 -25.03 14.36
N GLY A 267 32.60 -26.04 13.54
CA GLY A 267 32.46 -27.44 13.95
C GLY A 267 31.10 -27.79 14.58
N ASN A 268 30.09 -26.91 14.47
CA ASN A 268 28.74 -27.12 15.00
C ASN A 268 27.92 -28.01 14.06
N LEU A 269 28.34 -29.26 13.90
CA LEU A 269 27.83 -30.17 12.85
C LEU A 269 26.35 -30.58 13.05
N GLU A 270 25.84 -30.55 14.28
CA GLU A 270 24.40 -30.73 14.58
C GLU A 270 23.58 -29.53 14.05
N GLU A 271 24.02 -28.30 14.31
CA GLU A 271 23.39 -27.08 13.79
C GLU A 271 23.40 -27.03 12.26
N VAL A 272 24.49 -27.48 11.63
CA VAL A 272 24.56 -27.64 10.16
C VAL A 272 23.45 -28.57 9.65
N THR A 273 23.18 -29.68 10.34
CA THR A 273 22.06 -30.58 9.99
C THR A 273 20.71 -29.92 10.20
N THR A 274 20.51 -29.17 11.29
CA THR A 274 19.28 -28.39 11.54
C THR A 274 19.03 -27.34 10.44
N ILE A 275 20.09 -26.69 9.93
CA ILE A 275 20.00 -25.75 8.80
C ILE A 275 19.64 -26.50 7.51
N TYR A 276 20.19 -27.69 7.27
CA TYR A 276 19.79 -28.54 6.14
C TYR A 276 18.32 -28.98 6.22
N ASP A 277 17.84 -29.41 7.39
CA ASP A 277 16.46 -29.83 7.60
C ASP A 277 15.46 -28.69 7.31
N ARG A 278 15.85 -27.43 7.55
CA ARG A 278 15.08 -26.24 7.16
C ARG A 278 15.10 -26.00 5.65
N ILE A 279 16.27 -25.86 5.03
CA ILE A 279 16.38 -25.48 3.60
C ILE A 279 15.85 -26.57 2.66
N LEU A 280 15.96 -27.85 3.02
CA LEU A 280 15.46 -28.95 2.18
C LEU A 280 13.94 -28.93 2.01
N GLY A 281 13.20 -28.25 2.89
CA GLY A 281 11.76 -27.98 2.74
C GLY A 281 11.41 -26.68 1.99
N ILE A 282 12.40 -25.87 1.59
CA ILE A 282 12.18 -24.55 0.97
C ILE A 282 12.48 -24.60 -0.54
N PRO A 283 11.54 -24.20 -1.41
CA PRO A 283 11.78 -24.11 -2.85
C PRO A 283 12.84 -23.06 -3.21
N THR A 284 13.99 -23.53 -3.70
CA THR A 284 15.16 -22.72 -4.08
C THR A 284 15.67 -23.10 -5.47
N GLN A 285 16.46 -22.23 -6.10
CA GLN A 285 16.96 -22.44 -7.46
C GLN A 285 17.95 -23.61 -7.52
N LEU A 286 18.73 -23.83 -6.45
CA LEU A 286 19.76 -24.88 -6.36
C LEU A 286 19.41 -25.95 -5.31
N TYR A 287 18.11 -26.20 -5.06
CA TYR A 287 17.61 -27.24 -4.13
C TYR A 287 18.32 -28.61 -4.25
N SER A 288 18.63 -29.05 -5.47
CA SER A 288 19.36 -30.30 -5.75
C SER A 288 20.85 -30.26 -5.37
N HIS A 289 21.48 -29.09 -5.43
CA HIS A 289 22.85 -28.87 -4.95
C HIS A 289 22.89 -28.92 -3.42
N HIS A 290 21.95 -28.25 -2.74
CA HIS A 290 21.85 -28.30 -1.28
C HIS A 290 21.67 -29.73 -0.77
N PHE A 291 20.83 -30.52 -1.44
CA PHE A 291 20.64 -31.93 -1.09
C PHE A 291 21.84 -32.83 -1.41
N GLN A 292 22.62 -32.55 -2.46
CA GLN A 292 23.90 -33.23 -2.67
C GLN A 292 24.90 -32.89 -1.56
N ARG A 293 25.01 -31.61 -1.16
CA ARG A 293 25.90 -31.20 -0.07
C ARG A 293 25.47 -31.77 1.29
N PHE A 294 24.16 -31.95 1.53
CA PHE A 294 23.65 -32.69 2.68
C PHE A 294 24.09 -34.16 2.67
N LYS A 295 23.99 -34.85 1.52
CA LYS A 295 24.50 -36.23 1.38
C LYS A 295 26.00 -36.30 1.66
N ASP A 296 26.76 -35.34 1.13
CA ASP A 296 28.21 -35.25 1.38
C ASP A 296 28.52 -34.97 2.87
N HIS A 297 27.75 -34.13 3.55
CA HIS A 297 27.86 -33.87 5.00
C HIS A 297 27.63 -35.15 5.82
N VAL A 298 26.56 -35.90 5.54
CA VAL A 298 26.25 -37.16 6.22
C VAL A 298 27.30 -38.25 5.96
N GLN A 299 27.88 -38.28 4.76
CA GLN A 299 28.90 -39.25 4.36
C GLN A 299 30.32 -38.94 4.89
N ASN A 300 30.64 -37.65 5.13
CA ASN A 300 31.96 -37.25 5.62
C ASN A 300 32.06 -37.20 7.16
N HIS A 301 30.93 -37.15 7.88
CA HIS A 301 30.88 -37.06 9.34
C HIS A 301 30.32 -38.34 10.00
N LEU A 302 30.48 -38.46 11.32
CA LEU A 302 29.89 -39.57 12.10
C LEU A 302 28.45 -39.21 12.50
N PRO A 303 27.47 -40.13 12.42
CA PRO A 303 26.08 -39.86 12.79
C PRO A 303 25.91 -39.20 14.17
N LYS A 304 26.64 -39.69 15.19
CA LYS A 304 26.62 -39.13 16.56
C LYS A 304 27.06 -37.66 16.71
N ASP A 305 27.72 -37.09 15.69
CA ASP A 305 28.24 -35.72 15.71
C ASP A 305 27.35 -34.77 14.87
N ILE A 306 26.42 -35.32 14.05
CA ILE A 306 25.55 -34.56 13.14
C ILE A 306 24.06 -34.57 13.56
N ILE A 307 23.64 -35.40 14.50
CA ILE A 307 22.27 -35.43 15.03
C ILE A 307 22.29 -35.46 16.56
N SER A 308 21.20 -34.99 17.18
CA SER A 308 21.05 -34.93 18.63
C SER A 308 21.28 -36.30 19.29
N SER A 309 21.77 -36.29 20.52
CA SER A 309 21.98 -37.53 21.28
C SER A 309 20.68 -38.32 21.48
N GLU A 310 19.52 -37.65 21.56
CA GLU A 310 18.22 -38.32 21.65
C GLU A 310 17.84 -39.00 20.35
N ASP A 311 17.99 -38.31 19.21
CA ASP A 311 17.61 -38.85 17.91
C ASP A 311 18.57 -39.94 17.44
N PHE A 312 19.84 -39.86 17.82
CA PHE A 312 20.80 -40.95 17.64
C PHE A 312 20.36 -42.23 18.37
N ILE A 313 19.85 -42.11 19.61
CA ILE A 313 19.33 -43.26 20.38
C ILE A 313 18.05 -43.80 19.74
N LYS A 314 17.12 -42.94 19.32
CA LYS A 314 15.87 -43.33 18.62
C LYS A 314 16.19 -44.08 17.32
N LEU A 315 17.07 -43.53 16.48
CA LEU A 315 17.51 -44.14 15.22
C LEU A 315 18.16 -45.51 15.43
N ARG A 316 18.97 -45.66 16.49
CA ARG A 316 19.59 -46.94 16.85
C ARG A 316 18.55 -47.99 17.26
N GLN A 317 17.51 -47.60 18.01
CA GLN A 317 16.41 -48.48 18.40
C GLN A 317 15.54 -48.89 17.20
N GLU A 318 15.26 -47.96 16.27
CA GLU A 318 14.52 -48.22 15.03
C GLU A 318 15.23 -49.27 14.17
N LEU A 319 16.54 -49.10 13.93
CA LEU A 319 17.36 -50.03 13.16
C LEU A 319 17.48 -51.40 13.85
N ALA A 320 17.59 -51.46 15.18
CA ALA A 320 17.59 -52.71 15.93
C ALA A 320 16.27 -53.50 15.75
N SER A 321 15.13 -52.82 15.92
CA SER A 321 13.80 -53.44 15.78
C SER A 321 13.46 -53.89 14.35
N THR A 322 14.06 -53.25 13.35
CA THR A 322 13.94 -53.65 11.93
C THR A 322 14.79 -54.89 11.63
N ASN A 323 15.97 -55.02 12.24
CA ASN A 323 16.82 -56.20 12.09
C ASN A 323 16.21 -57.46 12.75
N GLU A 324 15.55 -57.32 13.91
CA GLU A 324 14.84 -58.45 14.56
C GLU A 324 13.71 -59.05 13.69
N HIS A 325 13.16 -58.29 12.73
CA HIS A 325 12.16 -58.81 11.80
C HIS A 325 12.75 -59.74 10.72
N PHE A 326 14.07 -59.70 10.47
CA PHE A 326 14.75 -60.60 9.53
C PHE A 326 15.31 -61.86 10.21
N ASP A 327 15.80 -61.76 11.46
CA ASP A 327 16.44 -62.87 12.20
C ASP A 327 15.45 -63.67 13.09
N ASN A 328 14.30 -64.04 12.55
CA ASN A 328 13.26 -64.76 13.30
C ASN A 328 13.48 -66.29 13.40
N VAL A 329 14.63 -66.73 13.95
CA VAL A 329 14.78 -68.07 14.56
C VAL A 329 15.74 -68.04 15.76
N THR A 330 15.24 -67.77 16.98
CA THR A 330 15.41 -68.60 18.20
C THR A 330 14.66 -67.94 19.37
N PRO A 331 13.66 -68.59 19.99
CA PRO A 331 12.95 -68.01 21.13
C PRO A 331 13.71 -68.26 22.44
N GLY A 332 14.13 -67.19 23.11
CA GLY A 332 14.52 -67.22 24.52
C GLY A 332 15.86 -66.56 24.86
N ASN A 333 15.83 -65.25 25.09
CA ASN A 333 16.55 -64.56 26.17
C ASN A 333 15.99 -63.14 26.31
N ASP A 334 15.76 -62.68 27.55
CA ASP A 334 15.41 -61.28 27.82
C ASP A 334 16.57 -60.37 27.40
N LEU A 335 16.38 -59.57 26.34
CA LEU A 335 17.37 -58.59 25.89
C LEU A 335 17.19 -57.27 26.66
N THR A 336 17.91 -57.17 27.77
CA THR A 336 18.20 -55.88 28.41
C THR A 336 19.01 -55.00 27.45
N ALA A 337 18.74 -53.69 27.49
CA ALA A 337 19.40 -52.69 26.65
C ALA A 337 20.94 -52.73 26.76
N GLY A 338 21.61 -52.59 25.60
CA GLY A 338 23.07 -52.46 25.53
C GLY A 338 23.81 -53.74 25.12
N ILE A 339 23.65 -54.17 23.87
CA ILE A 339 24.70 -54.96 23.22
C ILE A 339 25.83 -53.98 22.88
N ASP A 340 26.89 -53.97 23.68
CA ASP A 340 28.15 -53.32 23.30
C ASP A 340 28.71 -54.06 22.09
N ILE A 341 28.52 -53.46 20.90
CA ILE A 341 29.03 -53.97 19.63
C ILE A 341 30.55 -53.82 19.66
N ASN A 342 31.23 -54.91 20.03
CA ASN A 342 32.69 -54.95 20.16
C ASN A 342 33.42 -55.33 18.85
N ASP A 343 32.69 -55.65 17.78
CA ASP A 343 33.25 -55.94 16.45
C ASP A 343 33.32 -54.66 15.59
N PRO A 344 34.52 -54.19 15.19
CA PRO A 344 34.67 -53.04 14.30
C PRO A 344 33.90 -53.15 12.99
N ALA A 345 33.71 -54.37 12.43
CA ALA A 345 32.96 -54.55 11.19
C ALA A 345 31.46 -54.29 11.38
N GLN A 346 30.90 -54.67 12.54
CA GLN A 346 29.51 -54.40 12.89
C GLN A 346 29.27 -52.92 13.18
N ILE A 347 30.21 -52.23 13.84
CA ILE A 347 30.15 -50.77 14.07
C ILE A 347 30.12 -50.02 12.73
N VAL A 348 30.97 -50.39 11.76
CA VAL A 348 30.98 -49.76 10.43
C VAL A 348 29.67 -50.00 9.68
N SER A 349 29.12 -51.22 9.76
CA SER A 349 27.81 -51.55 9.17
C SER A 349 26.67 -50.74 9.80
N GLU A 350 26.66 -50.62 11.13
CA GLU A 350 25.68 -49.81 11.86
C GLU A 350 25.75 -48.32 11.47
N ILE A 351 26.95 -47.75 11.39
CA ILE A 351 27.16 -46.36 10.96
C ILE A 351 26.64 -46.12 9.54
N GLU A 352 26.89 -47.04 8.61
CA GLU A 352 26.43 -46.87 7.23
C GLU A 352 24.90 -47.05 7.10
N ASN A 353 24.31 -47.96 7.87
CA ASN A 353 22.84 -48.09 7.97
C ASN A 353 22.20 -46.82 8.54
N MET A 354 22.80 -46.21 9.58
CA MET A 354 22.35 -44.92 10.12
C MET A 354 22.42 -43.80 9.08
N ARG A 355 23.54 -43.70 8.34
CA ARG A 355 23.69 -42.72 7.24
C ARG A 355 22.65 -42.90 6.16
N HIS A 356 22.42 -44.16 5.74
CA HIS A 356 21.40 -44.48 4.74
C HIS A 356 20.01 -44.03 5.20
N ARG A 357 19.62 -44.37 6.45
CA ARG A 357 18.31 -44.00 7.00
C ARG A 357 18.14 -42.48 7.19
N ILE A 358 19.19 -41.77 7.62
CA ILE A 358 19.19 -40.29 7.69
C ILE A 358 18.92 -39.70 6.30
N ILE A 359 19.62 -40.18 5.26
CA ILE A 359 19.44 -39.71 3.89
C ILE A 359 18.04 -40.06 3.35
N GLU A 360 17.55 -41.27 3.62
CA GLU A 360 16.22 -41.74 3.19
C GLU A 360 15.09 -40.87 3.75
N VAL A 361 15.11 -40.55 5.06
CA VAL A 361 14.10 -39.68 5.68
C VAL A 361 14.07 -38.30 5.02
N ARG A 362 15.23 -37.70 4.73
CA ARG A 362 15.29 -36.38 4.05
C ARG A 362 15.03 -36.45 2.54
N GLN A 363 15.14 -37.63 1.93
CA GLN A 363 14.82 -37.84 0.51
C GLN A 363 13.32 -37.63 0.25
N GLU A 364 12.43 -37.94 1.20
CA GLU A 364 10.99 -37.65 1.07
C GLU A 364 10.71 -36.14 1.05
N THR A 365 11.29 -35.39 2.00
CA THR A 365 11.21 -33.92 2.04
C THR A 365 11.77 -33.28 0.76
N TYR A 366 12.93 -33.77 0.31
CA TYR A 366 13.51 -33.35 -0.97
C TYR A 366 12.58 -33.62 -2.15
N ASN A 367 12.00 -34.82 -2.24
CA ASN A 367 11.09 -35.18 -3.34
C ASN A 367 9.84 -34.29 -3.33
N HIS A 368 9.30 -33.94 -2.15
CA HIS A 368 8.20 -32.99 -2.04
C HIS A 368 8.61 -31.60 -2.54
N ASN A 369 9.75 -31.09 -2.07
CA ASN A 369 10.28 -29.78 -2.47
C ASN A 369 10.62 -29.72 -3.98
N GLU A 370 11.17 -30.78 -4.56
CA GLU A 370 11.43 -30.90 -6.01
C GLU A 370 10.14 -30.71 -6.84
N ASN A 371 9.01 -31.27 -6.38
CA ASN A 371 7.71 -31.03 -6.99
C ASN A 371 7.29 -29.56 -6.81
N GLU A 372 7.44 -28.98 -5.62
CA GLU A 372 7.10 -27.57 -5.35
C GLU A 372 7.93 -26.58 -6.18
N VAL A 373 9.22 -26.86 -6.41
CA VAL A 373 10.10 -26.14 -7.33
C VAL A 373 9.61 -26.31 -8.77
N SER A 374 9.32 -27.53 -9.21
CA SER A 374 8.86 -27.84 -10.56
C SER A 374 7.57 -27.09 -10.92
N ARG A 375 6.60 -26.99 -9.99
CA ARG A 375 5.36 -26.20 -10.17
C ARG A 375 5.62 -24.71 -10.43
N ARG A 376 6.78 -24.18 -10.00
CA ARG A 376 7.09 -22.73 -9.97
C ARG A 376 8.22 -22.30 -10.89
N TRP A 377 9.01 -23.27 -11.37
CA TRP A 377 10.21 -23.04 -12.17
C TRP A 377 9.99 -22.07 -13.34
N ALA A 378 8.92 -22.29 -14.12
CA ALA A 378 8.61 -21.45 -15.29
C ALA A 378 8.34 -19.98 -14.92
N PHE A 379 7.71 -19.73 -13.77
CA PHE A 379 7.46 -18.37 -13.28
C PHE A 379 8.75 -17.70 -12.78
N GLU A 380 9.55 -18.41 -11.97
CA GLU A 380 10.82 -17.90 -11.41
C GLU A 380 11.89 -17.68 -12.50
N GLU A 381 11.90 -18.53 -13.55
CA GLU A 381 12.72 -18.32 -14.74
C GLU A 381 12.22 -17.13 -15.57
N GLY A 382 10.90 -16.89 -15.60
CA GLY A 382 10.29 -15.72 -16.24
C GLY A 382 10.70 -14.38 -15.63
N ILE A 383 11.11 -14.35 -14.36
CA ILE A 383 11.58 -13.14 -13.66
C ILE A 383 13.03 -12.83 -14.10
N LYS A 384 13.17 -11.95 -15.09
CA LYS A 384 14.50 -11.50 -15.57
C LYS A 384 15.12 -10.38 -14.73
N ARG A 385 14.30 -9.59 -14.00
CA ARG A 385 14.77 -8.55 -13.08
C ARG A 385 14.05 -8.65 -11.72
N PRO A 386 14.66 -9.31 -10.70
CA PRO A 386 14.07 -9.44 -9.36
C PRO A 386 14.27 -8.20 -8.46
N TYR A 387 15.14 -7.26 -8.86
CA TYR A 387 15.46 -6.07 -8.09
C TYR A 387 14.76 -4.81 -8.64
N PHE A 388 14.60 -3.79 -7.79
CA PHE A 388 14.03 -2.50 -8.18
C PHE A 388 14.90 -1.78 -9.22
N HIS A 389 14.26 -1.23 -10.27
CA HIS A 389 14.88 -0.23 -11.13
C HIS A 389 13.79 0.62 -11.81
N VAL A 390 13.98 1.94 -11.81
CA VAL A 390 13.08 2.91 -12.48
C VAL A 390 12.79 2.69 -13.97
N LYS A 391 13.59 1.89 -14.69
CA LYS A 391 13.29 1.53 -16.08
C LYS A 391 12.04 0.63 -16.12
N PRO A 392 11.01 0.94 -16.91
CA PRO A 392 9.83 0.10 -17.03
C PRO A 392 10.18 -1.36 -17.36
N LEU A 393 9.53 -2.29 -16.66
CA LEU A 393 9.47 -3.70 -17.04
C LEU A 393 8.67 -3.89 -18.32
N GLU A 394 9.03 -4.93 -19.06
CA GLU A 394 8.29 -5.38 -20.23
C GLU A 394 6.94 -5.98 -19.83
N LYS A 395 5.93 -5.83 -20.69
CA LYS A 395 4.57 -6.39 -20.45
C LYS A 395 4.56 -7.90 -20.20
N ILE A 396 5.53 -8.63 -20.76
CA ILE A 396 5.68 -10.08 -20.55
C ILE A 396 6.08 -10.38 -19.10
N GLN A 397 7.01 -9.61 -18.52
CA GLN A 397 7.42 -9.76 -17.12
C GLN A 397 6.30 -9.33 -16.16
N LEU A 398 5.57 -8.26 -16.49
CA LEU A 398 4.38 -7.86 -15.72
C LEU A 398 3.28 -8.94 -15.75
N LYS A 399 3.06 -9.59 -16.90
CA LYS A 399 2.15 -10.73 -16.99
C LYS A 399 2.64 -11.91 -16.16
N ASN A 400 3.92 -12.26 -16.25
CA ASN A 400 4.53 -13.35 -15.48
C ASN A 400 4.34 -13.15 -13.95
N TRP A 401 4.61 -11.95 -13.44
CA TRP A 401 4.35 -11.62 -12.04
C TRP A 401 2.87 -11.74 -11.67
N LYS A 402 1.96 -11.26 -12.53
CA LYS A 402 0.52 -11.36 -12.27
C LYS A 402 0.05 -12.81 -12.23
N ASP A 403 0.40 -13.59 -13.25
CA ASP A 403 0.04 -15.00 -13.40
C ASP A 403 0.63 -15.84 -12.24
N TYR A 404 1.86 -15.55 -11.79
CA TYR A 404 2.47 -16.24 -10.64
C TYR A 404 1.80 -15.88 -9.31
N LEU A 405 1.43 -14.61 -9.12
CA LEU A 405 0.62 -14.18 -7.96
C LEU A 405 -0.76 -14.86 -7.97
N ASP A 406 -1.44 -14.93 -9.13
CA ASP A 406 -2.71 -15.67 -9.23
C ASP A 406 -2.52 -17.16 -8.87
N PHE A 407 -1.43 -17.81 -9.32
CA PHE A 407 -1.12 -19.19 -8.97
C PHE A 407 -0.91 -19.42 -7.46
N GLU A 408 -0.10 -18.61 -6.77
CA GLU A 408 0.09 -18.78 -5.31
C GLU A 408 -1.17 -18.39 -4.53
N ILE A 409 -1.96 -17.40 -4.97
CA ILE A 409 -3.25 -17.05 -4.33
C ILE A 409 -4.22 -18.25 -4.35
N GLU A 410 -4.20 -19.04 -5.42
CA GLU A 410 -5.06 -20.22 -5.57
C GLU A 410 -4.52 -21.49 -4.86
N ASN A 411 -3.20 -21.62 -4.69
CA ASN A 411 -2.54 -22.90 -4.34
C ASN A 411 -1.54 -22.85 -3.18
N GLY A 412 -1.18 -21.66 -2.68
CA GLY A 412 -0.16 -21.42 -1.67
C GLY A 412 -0.75 -21.11 -0.29
N THR A 413 0.12 -21.04 0.72
CA THR A 413 -0.25 -20.55 2.06
C THR A 413 -0.25 -19.01 2.09
N LEU A 414 -0.91 -18.43 3.08
CA LEU A 414 -1.00 -16.97 3.26
C LEU A 414 0.39 -16.32 3.33
N GLU A 415 1.31 -16.92 4.11
CA GLU A 415 2.69 -16.45 4.28
C GLU A 415 3.43 -16.47 2.94
N ARG A 416 3.24 -17.53 2.14
CA ARG A 416 3.87 -17.68 0.83
C ARG A 416 3.35 -16.65 -0.18
N VAL A 417 2.04 -16.36 -0.16
CA VAL A 417 1.43 -15.33 -1.00
C VAL A 417 1.92 -13.93 -0.61
N VAL A 418 1.97 -13.64 0.69
CA VAL A 418 2.51 -12.38 1.25
C VAL A 418 3.98 -12.18 0.86
N VAL A 419 4.83 -13.19 1.04
CA VAL A 419 6.24 -13.15 0.61
C VAL A 419 6.33 -12.92 -0.91
N LEU A 420 5.52 -13.59 -1.74
CA LEU A 420 5.56 -13.35 -3.18
C LEU A 420 5.08 -11.93 -3.56
N PHE A 421 4.07 -11.38 -2.87
CA PHE A 421 3.67 -9.99 -3.07
C PHE A 421 4.79 -9.02 -2.72
N GLU A 422 5.46 -9.17 -1.57
CA GLU A 422 6.58 -8.30 -1.21
C GLU A 422 7.76 -8.42 -2.21
N ARG A 423 8.12 -9.64 -2.64
CA ARG A 423 9.11 -9.85 -3.73
C ARG A 423 8.68 -9.16 -5.04
N CYS A 424 7.42 -9.29 -5.42
CA CYS A 424 6.88 -8.63 -6.61
C CYS A 424 6.97 -7.12 -6.49
N LEU A 425 6.63 -6.54 -5.32
CA LEU A 425 6.66 -5.10 -5.10
C LEU A 425 8.07 -4.52 -5.10
N VAL A 426 9.12 -5.29 -4.75
CA VAL A 426 10.51 -4.85 -4.97
C VAL A 426 10.77 -4.57 -6.46
N ALA A 427 10.44 -5.50 -7.36
CA ALA A 427 10.65 -5.31 -8.80
C ALA A 427 9.63 -4.35 -9.46
N CYS A 428 8.41 -4.30 -8.93
CA CYS A 428 7.23 -3.67 -9.53
C CYS A 428 6.69 -2.44 -8.75
N ALA A 429 7.45 -1.84 -7.83
CA ALA A 429 6.97 -0.74 -6.97
C ALA A 429 6.31 0.44 -7.72
N LEU A 430 6.70 0.71 -8.97
CA LEU A 430 6.14 1.81 -9.78
C LEU A 430 4.81 1.47 -10.49
N TYR A 431 4.24 0.28 -10.26
CA TYR A 431 3.03 -0.22 -10.91
C TYR A 431 1.88 -0.34 -9.91
N GLU A 432 0.95 0.63 -9.93
CA GLU A 432 -0.17 0.70 -8.98
C GLU A 432 -1.08 -0.53 -8.97
N ASP A 433 -1.21 -1.24 -10.11
CA ASP A 433 -2.02 -2.46 -10.22
C ASP A 433 -1.61 -3.56 -9.22
N PHE A 434 -0.31 -3.71 -8.91
CA PHE A 434 0.17 -4.74 -7.98
C PHE A 434 -0.10 -4.37 -6.52
N TRP A 435 0.07 -3.09 -6.16
CA TRP A 435 -0.30 -2.58 -4.83
C TRP A 435 -1.80 -2.72 -4.58
N ILE A 436 -2.63 -2.37 -5.58
CA ILE A 436 -4.09 -2.52 -5.51
C ILE A 436 -4.49 -4.00 -5.43
N LYS A 437 -3.80 -4.89 -6.16
CA LYS A 437 -4.05 -6.35 -6.06
C LYS A 437 -3.65 -6.89 -4.68
N TYR A 438 -2.55 -6.43 -4.10
CA TYR A 438 -2.11 -6.85 -2.76
C TYR A 438 -3.07 -6.36 -1.68
N ALA A 439 -3.45 -5.08 -1.70
CA ALA A 439 -4.45 -4.53 -0.78
C ALA A 439 -5.76 -5.34 -0.81
N LYS A 440 -6.28 -5.64 -2.00
CA LYS A 440 -7.49 -6.47 -2.17
C LYS A 440 -7.37 -7.90 -1.68
N TYR A 441 -6.17 -8.49 -1.74
CA TYR A 441 -5.94 -9.79 -1.13
C TYR A 441 -6.00 -9.67 0.41
N MET A 442 -5.33 -8.66 0.98
CA MET A 442 -5.31 -8.42 2.43
C MET A 442 -6.64 -7.93 3.02
N GLU A 443 -7.58 -7.42 2.22
CA GLU A 443 -8.94 -7.02 2.65
C GLU A 443 -9.70 -8.14 3.38
N ASN A 444 -9.44 -9.41 3.04
CA ASN A 444 -10.04 -10.58 3.70
C ASN A 444 -9.25 -11.08 4.92
N HIS A 445 -8.08 -10.51 5.22
CA HIS A 445 -7.15 -11.01 6.24
C HIS A 445 -6.90 -10.01 7.38
N SER A 446 -6.50 -8.76 7.07
CA SER A 446 -6.26 -7.73 8.10
C SER A 446 -6.44 -6.33 7.53
N SER A 447 -7.29 -5.53 8.18
CA SER A 447 -7.50 -4.12 7.81
C SER A 447 -6.26 -3.25 8.09
N GLU A 448 -5.43 -3.62 9.07
CA GLU A 448 -4.18 -2.87 9.34
C GLU A 448 -3.12 -3.19 8.27
N ALA A 449 -3.03 -4.44 7.81
CA ALA A 449 -2.18 -4.79 6.68
C ALA A 449 -2.57 -4.03 5.40
N VAL A 450 -3.87 -3.90 5.11
CA VAL A 450 -4.36 -3.09 3.98
C VAL A 450 -3.94 -1.62 4.11
N ARG A 451 -4.07 -1.04 5.32
CA ARG A 451 -3.64 0.33 5.62
C ARG A 451 -2.14 0.52 5.39
N HIS A 452 -1.32 -0.41 5.89
CA HIS A 452 0.13 -0.38 5.69
C HIS A 452 0.51 -0.49 4.20
N VAL A 453 -0.13 -1.38 3.44
CA VAL A 453 0.09 -1.53 1.99
C VAL A 453 -0.26 -0.25 1.23
N TYR A 454 -1.42 0.35 1.49
CA TYR A 454 -1.81 1.62 0.85
C TYR A 454 -0.91 2.79 1.28
N SER A 455 -0.55 2.88 2.56
CA SER A 455 0.34 3.91 3.09
C SER A 455 1.71 3.85 2.40
N ARG A 456 2.33 2.67 2.33
CA ARG A 456 3.62 2.46 1.66
C ARG A 456 3.54 2.73 0.16
N ALA A 457 2.46 2.31 -0.50
CA ALA A 457 2.22 2.64 -1.91
C ALA A 457 2.16 4.16 -2.15
N CYS A 458 1.35 4.87 -1.36
CA CYS A 458 1.02 6.28 -1.60
C CYS A 458 2.10 7.25 -1.11
N THR A 459 2.67 7.03 0.08
CA THR A 459 3.61 7.96 0.71
C THR A 459 5.04 7.83 0.16
N VAL A 460 5.46 6.63 -0.22
CA VAL A 460 6.82 6.34 -0.70
C VAL A 460 6.88 6.29 -2.23
N HIS A 461 6.21 5.32 -2.85
CA HIS A 461 6.50 4.94 -4.24
C HIS A 461 5.66 5.66 -5.30
N LEU A 462 4.39 5.96 -5.00
CA LEU A 462 3.38 6.35 -5.99
C LEU A 462 2.67 7.67 -5.66
N SER A 463 3.33 8.61 -4.97
CA SER A 463 2.77 9.87 -4.44
C SER A 463 2.06 10.81 -5.44
N LYS A 464 2.23 10.58 -6.75
CA LYS A 464 1.54 11.31 -7.84
C LYS A 464 0.53 10.45 -8.63
N LYS A 465 0.25 9.21 -8.23
CA LYS A 465 -0.75 8.32 -8.86
C LYS A 465 -2.13 8.45 -8.18
N PRO A 466 -3.16 9.00 -8.84
CA PRO A 466 -4.43 9.28 -8.16
C PRO A 466 -5.22 8.03 -7.77
N MET A 467 -5.16 6.94 -8.55
CA MET A 467 -6.05 5.80 -8.36
C MET A 467 -5.81 5.08 -7.02
N VAL A 468 -4.56 4.78 -6.70
CA VAL A 468 -4.20 4.12 -5.43
C VAL A 468 -4.58 4.99 -4.21
N HIS A 469 -4.42 6.31 -4.28
CA HIS A 469 -4.85 7.24 -3.22
C HIS A 469 -6.38 7.32 -3.07
N LEU A 470 -7.12 7.30 -4.19
CA LEU A 470 -8.58 7.32 -4.16
C LEU A 470 -9.19 6.01 -3.62
N LEU A 471 -8.49 4.89 -3.80
CA LEU A 471 -8.83 3.61 -3.20
C LEU A 471 -8.49 3.59 -1.71
N TRP A 472 -7.31 4.07 -1.31
CA TRP A 472 -6.95 4.22 0.11
C TRP A 472 -7.95 5.09 0.88
N ALA A 473 -8.28 6.28 0.35
CA ALA A 473 -9.27 7.15 1.00
C ALA A 473 -10.68 6.53 1.05
N ALA A 474 -11.05 5.69 0.09
CA ALA A 474 -12.32 4.96 0.13
C ALA A 474 -12.29 3.80 1.15
N PHE A 475 -11.15 3.13 1.30
CA PHE A 475 -10.92 2.13 2.34
C PHE A 475 -10.99 2.74 3.74
N GLU A 476 -10.31 3.86 4.00
CA GLU A 476 -10.39 4.53 5.31
C GLU A 476 -11.81 5.05 5.60
N GLU A 477 -12.54 5.54 4.59
CA GLU A 477 -13.95 5.88 4.72
C GLU A 477 -14.81 4.67 5.11
N GLN A 478 -14.57 3.50 4.48
CA GLN A 478 -15.26 2.25 4.80
C GLN A 478 -14.95 1.73 6.22
N GLN A 479 -13.72 1.94 6.70
CA GLN A 479 -13.31 1.60 8.08
C GLN A 479 -13.75 2.64 9.13
N GLY A 480 -14.38 3.75 8.71
CA GLY A 480 -14.84 4.83 9.61
C GLY A 480 -13.79 5.89 9.94
N ASN A 481 -12.57 5.79 9.40
CA ASN A 481 -11.45 6.72 9.59
C ASN A 481 -11.58 7.98 8.70
N ILE A 482 -12.69 8.71 8.85
CA ILE A 482 -13.07 9.79 7.93
C ILE A 482 -12.05 10.92 7.89
N ASN A 483 -11.41 11.24 9.02
CA ASN A 483 -10.36 12.27 9.09
C ASN A 483 -9.11 11.89 8.31
N GLU A 484 -8.78 10.60 8.24
CA GLU A 484 -7.64 10.12 7.46
C GLU A 484 -7.98 10.14 5.96
N ALA A 485 -9.19 9.72 5.59
CA ALA A 485 -9.69 9.89 4.21
C ALA A 485 -9.63 11.37 3.74
N ARG A 486 -9.98 12.33 4.60
CA ARG A 486 -9.80 13.78 4.34
C ARG A 486 -8.33 14.15 4.10
N ARG A 487 -7.44 13.68 4.98
CA ARG A 487 -5.99 13.96 4.91
C ARG A 487 -5.39 13.43 3.61
N ILE A 488 -5.67 12.18 3.25
CA ILE A 488 -5.19 11.52 2.02
C ILE A 488 -5.63 12.31 0.78
N LEU A 489 -6.90 12.70 0.70
CA LEU A 489 -7.43 13.43 -0.46
C LEU A 489 -6.90 14.88 -0.55
N LYS A 490 -6.64 15.53 0.59
CA LYS A 490 -5.99 16.86 0.62
C LYS A 490 -4.54 16.76 0.15
N MET A 491 -3.77 15.81 0.69
CA MET A 491 -2.39 15.52 0.27
C MET A 491 -2.29 15.25 -1.24
N LEU A 492 -3.22 14.46 -1.79
CA LEU A 492 -3.27 14.16 -3.23
C LEU A 492 -3.59 15.39 -4.09
N GLU A 493 -4.45 16.29 -3.61
CA GLU A 493 -4.77 17.52 -4.33
C GLU A 493 -3.61 18.52 -4.32
N GLU A 494 -2.85 18.57 -3.22
CA GLU A 494 -1.62 19.35 -3.09
C GLU A 494 -0.49 18.76 -3.96
N SER A 495 -0.36 17.43 -4.04
CA SER A 495 0.68 16.77 -4.85
C SER A 495 0.36 16.73 -6.36
N VAL A 496 -0.92 16.73 -6.75
CA VAL A 496 -1.37 16.80 -8.16
C VAL A 496 -2.52 17.79 -8.36
N PRO A 497 -2.24 19.12 -8.36
CA PRO A 497 -3.27 20.15 -8.48
C PRO A 497 -4.03 20.15 -9.82
N GLY A 498 -5.31 20.51 -9.79
CA GLY A 498 -6.18 20.63 -10.97
C GLY A 498 -6.90 19.33 -11.37
N LEU A 499 -6.70 18.23 -10.64
CA LEU A 499 -7.47 17.00 -10.84
C LEU A 499 -8.89 17.12 -10.25
N ALA A 500 -9.85 17.51 -11.11
CA ALA A 500 -11.26 17.64 -10.73
C ALA A 500 -11.85 16.39 -10.03
N MET A 501 -11.33 15.21 -10.31
CA MET A 501 -11.72 13.95 -9.65
C MET A 501 -11.42 13.91 -8.15
N VAL A 502 -10.32 14.53 -7.73
CA VAL A 502 -9.90 14.60 -6.32
C VAL A 502 -10.79 15.57 -5.58
N ARG A 503 -10.99 16.78 -6.13
CA ARG A 503 -11.92 17.79 -5.59
C ARG A 503 -13.35 17.23 -5.47
N LEU A 504 -13.85 16.53 -6.50
CA LEU A 504 -15.17 15.88 -6.45
C LEU A 504 -15.24 14.71 -5.46
N ARG A 505 -14.13 14.03 -5.17
CA ARG A 505 -14.09 13.02 -4.10
C ARG A 505 -14.19 13.68 -2.72
N ARG A 506 -13.41 14.73 -2.46
CA ARG A 506 -13.46 15.50 -1.20
C ARG A 506 -14.88 16.01 -0.93
N VAL A 507 -15.50 16.68 -1.92
CA VAL A 507 -16.89 17.14 -1.84
C VAL A 507 -17.89 16.00 -1.58
N SER A 508 -17.67 14.82 -2.20
CA SER A 508 -18.56 13.67 -2.00
C SER A 508 -18.42 13.00 -0.63
N LEU A 509 -17.21 13.03 -0.05
CA LEU A 509 -16.92 12.58 1.32
C LEU A 509 -17.65 13.48 2.32
N GLU A 510 -17.40 14.79 2.29
CA GLU A 510 -18.06 15.73 3.22
C GLU A 510 -19.59 15.68 3.13
N ARG A 511 -20.14 15.61 1.92
CA ARG A 511 -21.58 15.45 1.69
C ARG A 511 -22.15 14.18 2.33
N ARG A 512 -21.44 13.04 2.28
CA ARG A 512 -21.90 11.77 2.89
C ARG A 512 -21.88 11.82 4.42
N HIS A 513 -20.97 12.58 5.00
CA HIS A 513 -20.85 12.75 6.46
C HIS A 513 -21.57 13.99 7.01
N GLY A 514 -22.41 14.66 6.20
CA GLY A 514 -23.27 15.77 6.64
C GLY A 514 -22.60 17.15 6.66
N ASN A 515 -21.31 17.26 6.33
CA ASN A 515 -20.55 18.51 6.30
C ASN A 515 -20.85 19.31 5.02
N MET A 516 -22.09 19.81 4.89
CA MET A 516 -22.53 20.52 3.68
C MET A 516 -21.79 21.85 3.48
N ASP A 517 -21.48 22.58 4.55
CA ASP A 517 -20.76 23.86 4.47
C ASP A 517 -19.36 23.70 3.85
N GLU A 518 -18.62 22.66 4.24
CA GLU A 518 -17.30 22.34 3.64
C GLU A 518 -17.47 21.83 2.19
N ALA A 519 -18.52 21.05 1.90
CA ALA A 519 -18.81 20.60 0.54
C ALA A 519 -19.15 21.77 -0.42
N GLU A 520 -19.87 22.80 0.06
CA GLU A 520 -20.12 24.06 -0.65
C GLU A 520 -18.80 24.86 -0.78
N PHE A 521 -18.06 25.07 0.31
CA PHE A 521 -16.79 25.81 0.32
C PHE A 521 -15.76 25.23 -0.68
N LEU A 522 -15.56 23.91 -0.68
CA LEU A 522 -14.64 23.24 -1.58
C LEU A 522 -14.97 23.48 -3.06
N LEU A 523 -16.25 23.60 -3.43
CA LEU A 523 -16.63 23.93 -4.80
C LEU A 523 -16.51 25.42 -5.10
N GLN A 524 -16.85 26.30 -4.15
CA GLN A 524 -16.64 27.75 -4.30
C GLN A 524 -15.15 28.10 -4.50
N ASP A 525 -14.26 27.49 -3.70
CA ASP A 525 -12.81 27.61 -3.84
C ASP A 525 -12.32 27.09 -5.21
N ALA A 526 -12.85 25.95 -5.67
CA ALA A 526 -12.50 25.40 -6.98
C ALA A 526 -12.96 26.28 -8.17
N ILE A 527 -14.11 26.96 -8.06
CA ILE A 527 -14.56 27.96 -9.04
C ILE A 527 -13.57 29.14 -9.05
N LYS A 528 -13.25 29.68 -7.86
CA LYS A 528 -12.39 30.86 -7.69
C LYS A 528 -10.95 30.63 -8.17
N ASN A 529 -10.39 29.44 -7.94
CA ASN A 529 -9.01 29.09 -8.27
C ASN A 529 -8.86 28.39 -9.63
N SER A 530 -9.94 28.26 -10.40
CA SER A 530 -9.92 27.63 -11.73
C SER A 530 -9.04 28.40 -12.72
N LYS A 531 -8.39 27.68 -13.64
CA LYS A 531 -7.47 28.27 -14.63
C LYS A 531 -8.16 28.65 -15.94
N THR A 532 -9.36 28.12 -16.19
CA THR A 532 -10.11 28.35 -17.44
C THR A 532 -11.60 28.59 -17.16
N PRO A 533 -12.31 29.40 -17.97
CA PRO A 533 -13.75 29.60 -17.81
C PRO A 533 -14.56 28.29 -17.85
N ASN A 534 -14.21 27.36 -18.74
CA ASN A 534 -14.86 26.04 -18.82
C ASN A 534 -14.65 25.18 -17.55
N GLU A 535 -13.54 25.35 -16.84
CA GLU A 535 -13.30 24.72 -15.53
C GLU A 535 -14.14 25.38 -14.43
N ALA A 536 -14.19 26.73 -14.38
CA ALA A 536 -15.08 27.48 -13.49
C ALA A 536 -16.54 27.04 -13.67
N SER A 537 -17.00 27.02 -14.92
CA SER A 537 -18.33 26.57 -15.35
C SER A 537 -18.62 25.14 -14.95
N PHE A 538 -17.63 24.24 -15.05
CA PHE A 538 -17.78 22.85 -14.59
C PHE A 538 -18.06 22.77 -13.09
N TYR A 539 -17.26 23.43 -12.25
CA TYR A 539 -17.48 23.42 -10.80
C TYR A 539 -18.77 24.16 -10.40
N ALA A 540 -19.13 25.25 -11.09
CA ALA A 540 -20.39 25.96 -10.87
C ALA A 540 -21.63 25.09 -11.14
N VAL A 541 -21.62 24.28 -12.21
CA VAL A 541 -22.69 23.28 -12.45
C VAL A 541 -22.76 22.25 -11.31
N LYS A 542 -21.62 21.81 -10.78
CA LYS A 542 -21.58 20.84 -9.67
C LYS A 542 -22.11 21.46 -8.37
N LEU A 543 -21.77 22.72 -8.09
CA LEU A 543 -22.26 23.47 -6.93
C LEU A 543 -23.78 23.71 -7.01
N ALA A 544 -24.26 24.22 -8.14
CA ALA A 544 -25.70 24.41 -8.35
C ALA A 544 -26.50 23.10 -8.20
N ARG A 545 -25.96 21.97 -8.67
CA ARG A 545 -26.59 20.65 -8.49
C ARG A 545 -26.57 20.17 -7.04
N LEU A 546 -25.51 20.42 -6.27
CA LEU A 546 -25.44 20.14 -4.82
C LEU A 546 -26.53 20.92 -4.08
N LEU A 547 -26.53 22.25 -4.26
CA LEU A 547 -27.47 23.18 -3.63
C LEU A 547 -28.94 22.86 -4.00
N PHE A 548 -29.20 22.52 -5.26
CA PHE A 548 -30.56 22.20 -5.70
C PHE A 548 -31.04 20.82 -5.25
N LYS A 549 -30.27 19.75 -5.54
CA LYS A 549 -30.74 18.38 -5.32
C LYS A 549 -30.57 17.91 -3.87
N VAL A 550 -29.61 18.46 -3.13
CA VAL A 550 -29.33 18.07 -1.72
C VAL A 550 -29.93 19.08 -0.75
N GLU A 551 -29.46 20.34 -0.74
CA GLU A 551 -29.99 21.39 0.17
C GLU A 551 -31.42 21.86 -0.16
N LYS A 552 -31.96 21.50 -1.34
CA LYS A 552 -33.27 21.98 -1.85
C LYS A 552 -33.35 23.50 -2.06
N SER A 553 -32.22 24.19 -2.12
CA SER A 553 -32.16 25.65 -2.26
C SER A 553 -32.12 26.08 -3.73
N LEU A 554 -33.31 26.10 -4.36
CA LEU A 554 -33.50 26.62 -5.72
C LEU A 554 -32.93 28.04 -5.91
N PRO A 555 -33.13 29.02 -4.99
CA PRO A 555 -32.62 30.38 -5.18
C PRO A 555 -31.09 30.48 -5.14
N LYS A 556 -30.42 29.75 -4.21
CA LYS A 556 -28.95 29.67 -4.18
C LYS A 556 -28.42 29.07 -5.48
N ALA A 557 -28.97 27.93 -5.90
CA ALA A 557 -28.52 27.21 -7.10
C ALA A 557 -28.70 28.04 -8.39
N ARG A 558 -29.83 28.74 -8.54
CA ARG A 558 -30.08 29.70 -9.63
C ARG A 558 -29.04 30.83 -9.62
N LYS A 559 -28.76 31.42 -8.45
CA LYS A 559 -27.76 32.49 -8.30
C LYS A 559 -26.38 32.04 -8.80
N VAL A 560 -25.91 30.88 -8.36
CA VAL A 560 -24.62 30.30 -8.80
C VAL A 560 -24.55 30.12 -10.31
N LEU A 561 -25.62 29.63 -10.96
CA LEU A 561 -25.64 29.48 -12.42
C LEU A 561 -25.66 30.83 -13.14
N LEU A 562 -26.38 31.83 -12.63
CA LEU A 562 -26.41 33.17 -13.25
C LEU A 562 -25.06 33.88 -13.13
N GLU A 563 -24.40 33.81 -11.98
CA GLU A 563 -23.04 34.36 -11.77
C GLU A 563 -22.02 33.67 -12.68
N ALA A 564 -22.11 32.35 -12.86
CA ALA A 564 -21.28 31.61 -13.79
C ALA A 564 -21.55 31.99 -15.27
N ILE A 565 -22.82 32.20 -15.65
CA ILE A 565 -23.20 32.64 -17.02
C ILE A 565 -22.65 34.04 -17.31
N ASP A 566 -22.64 34.94 -16.33
CA ASP A 566 -22.15 36.29 -16.53
C ASP A 566 -20.62 36.33 -16.72
N PHE A 567 -19.90 35.31 -16.22
CA PHE A 567 -18.47 35.06 -16.47
C PHE A 567 -18.20 34.29 -17.77
N ASP A 568 -18.95 33.22 -18.05
CA ASP A 568 -18.80 32.33 -19.22
C ASP A 568 -20.10 32.28 -20.04
N LYS A 569 -20.27 33.32 -20.87
CA LYS A 569 -21.46 33.54 -21.72
C LYS A 569 -21.56 32.60 -22.92
N GLU A 570 -20.54 31.78 -23.17
CA GLU A 570 -20.46 30.88 -24.31
C GLU A 570 -20.71 29.41 -23.92
N SER A 571 -20.72 29.11 -22.62
CA SER A 571 -20.96 27.77 -22.10
C SER A 571 -22.44 27.35 -22.20
N THR A 572 -22.75 26.66 -23.29
CA THR A 572 -24.02 25.93 -23.50
C THR A 572 -24.42 25.07 -22.29
N LYS A 573 -23.45 24.51 -21.57
CA LYS A 573 -23.68 23.65 -20.39
C LYS A 573 -24.33 24.41 -19.24
N LEU A 574 -23.99 25.69 -19.02
CA LEU A 574 -24.60 26.49 -17.97
C LEU A 574 -26.07 26.76 -18.26
N TYR A 575 -26.38 27.21 -19.48
CA TYR A 575 -27.75 27.46 -19.93
C TYR A 575 -28.63 26.20 -19.88
N LEU A 576 -28.09 25.05 -20.29
CA LEU A 576 -28.82 23.76 -20.18
C LEU A 576 -29.11 23.37 -18.73
N ASN A 577 -28.17 23.57 -17.81
CA ASN A 577 -28.39 23.28 -16.38
C ASN A 577 -29.33 24.29 -15.71
N LEU A 578 -29.37 25.54 -16.18
CA LEU A 578 -30.34 26.53 -15.72
C LEU A 578 -31.75 26.15 -16.16
N LEU A 579 -31.96 25.82 -17.44
CA LEU A 579 -33.26 25.32 -17.93
C LEU A 579 -33.69 24.03 -17.22
N GLU A 580 -32.76 23.08 -17.01
CA GLU A 580 -33.05 21.87 -16.21
C GLU A 580 -33.53 22.24 -14.80
N LEU A 581 -32.89 23.19 -14.13
CA LEU A 581 -33.24 23.65 -12.79
C LEU A 581 -34.64 24.29 -12.74
N GLU A 582 -34.99 25.14 -13.72
CA GLU A 582 -36.34 25.72 -13.80
C GLU A 582 -37.41 24.68 -14.14
N TYR A 583 -37.14 23.76 -15.07
CA TYR A 583 -38.07 22.67 -15.46
C TYR A 583 -38.34 21.64 -14.36
N ASN A 584 -37.42 21.46 -13.42
CA ASN A 584 -37.65 20.59 -12.25
C ASN A 584 -38.57 21.25 -11.20
N SER A 585 -38.97 22.51 -11.39
CA SER A 585 -39.93 23.24 -10.53
C SER A 585 -41.33 23.25 -11.18
N ASP A 586 -42.36 23.71 -10.45
CA ASP A 586 -43.71 23.83 -11.03
C ASP A 586 -43.69 24.77 -12.26
N LEU A 587 -44.03 24.21 -13.42
CA LEU A 587 -44.05 24.90 -14.71
C LEU A 587 -44.98 26.12 -14.70
N LYS A 588 -46.11 26.07 -13.98
CA LYS A 588 -47.05 27.20 -13.89
C LYS A 588 -46.51 28.35 -13.05
N LEU A 589 -45.62 28.07 -12.10
CA LEU A 589 -45.00 29.07 -11.24
C LEU A 589 -43.67 29.59 -11.81
N ASN A 590 -43.07 28.88 -12.77
CA ASN A 590 -41.76 29.22 -13.35
C ASN A 590 -41.78 29.45 -14.87
N GLU A 591 -42.93 29.50 -15.54
CA GLU A 591 -43.04 29.81 -16.98
C GLU A 591 -42.19 31.04 -17.35
N GLU A 592 -42.29 32.12 -16.57
CA GLU A 592 -41.50 33.35 -16.77
C GLU A 592 -39.98 33.13 -16.57
N ASN A 593 -39.57 32.33 -15.59
CA ASN A 593 -38.16 32.01 -15.36
C ASN A 593 -37.57 31.13 -16.49
N ILE A 594 -38.35 30.17 -16.99
CA ILE A 594 -38.00 29.31 -18.13
C ILE A 594 -37.82 30.17 -19.39
N LEU A 595 -38.77 31.06 -19.68
CA LEU A 595 -38.70 31.97 -20.83
C LEU A 595 -37.51 32.92 -20.71
N ASN A 596 -37.27 33.51 -19.53
CA ASN A 596 -36.09 34.34 -19.26
C ASN A 596 -34.77 33.57 -19.46
N ALA A 597 -34.70 32.29 -19.08
CA ALA A 597 -33.53 31.44 -19.29
C ALA A 597 -33.30 31.13 -20.78
N PHE A 598 -34.36 30.86 -21.55
CA PHE A 598 -34.28 30.75 -23.01
C PHE A 598 -33.81 32.06 -23.65
N ASP A 599 -34.39 33.19 -23.27
CA ASP A 599 -34.06 34.49 -23.85
C ASP A 599 -32.62 34.91 -23.54
N LYS A 600 -32.11 34.62 -22.32
CA LYS A 600 -30.69 34.83 -21.99
C LYS A 600 -29.75 33.89 -22.78
N ALA A 601 -30.20 32.70 -23.18
CA ALA A 601 -29.43 31.80 -24.04
C ALA A 601 -29.44 32.24 -25.52
N ILE A 602 -30.59 32.68 -26.04
CA ILE A 602 -30.78 33.11 -27.44
C ILE A 602 -30.11 34.47 -27.72
N SER A 603 -30.02 35.34 -26.72
CA SER A 603 -29.33 36.64 -26.78
C SER A 603 -27.83 36.61 -26.42
N SER A 604 -27.29 35.42 -26.13
CA SER A 604 -25.88 35.22 -25.77
C SER A 604 -24.90 35.45 -26.94
N SER A 605 -23.59 35.42 -26.66
CA SER A 605 -22.54 35.40 -27.68
C SER A 605 -22.27 34.00 -28.26
N MET A 606 -23.05 32.97 -27.90
CA MET A 606 -22.90 31.62 -28.45
C MET A 606 -23.04 31.58 -29.99
N ALA A 607 -22.43 30.56 -30.60
CA ALA A 607 -22.57 30.27 -32.04
C ALA A 607 -24.04 30.26 -32.48
N ILE A 608 -24.32 30.78 -33.68
CA ILE A 608 -25.69 30.96 -34.19
C ILE A 608 -26.45 29.63 -34.25
N GLU A 609 -25.78 28.51 -34.58
CA GLU A 609 -26.34 27.15 -34.53
C GLU A 609 -26.87 26.80 -33.13
N THR A 610 -26.12 27.12 -32.08
CA THR A 610 -26.50 26.87 -30.69
C THR A 610 -27.66 27.77 -30.27
N ARG A 611 -27.65 29.05 -30.65
CA ARG A 611 -28.74 30.00 -30.37
C ARG A 611 -30.03 29.59 -31.08
N ILE A 612 -29.95 29.10 -32.32
CA ILE A 612 -31.07 28.49 -33.05
C ILE A 612 -31.60 27.25 -32.32
N ALA A 613 -30.75 26.36 -31.79
CA ALA A 613 -31.18 25.19 -31.04
C ALA A 613 -31.90 25.53 -29.72
N PHE A 614 -31.51 26.60 -29.02
CA PHE A 614 -32.28 27.11 -27.87
C PHE A 614 -33.60 27.76 -28.29
N SER A 615 -33.61 28.50 -29.40
CA SER A 615 -34.82 29.09 -29.98
C SER A 615 -35.84 28.02 -30.41
N GLN A 616 -35.39 26.93 -31.04
CA GLN A 616 -36.23 25.79 -31.35
C GLN A 616 -36.87 25.18 -30.09
N ARG A 617 -36.06 24.91 -29.06
CA ARG A 617 -36.56 24.39 -27.77
C ARG A 617 -37.51 25.34 -27.04
N LYS A 618 -37.36 26.66 -27.23
CA LYS A 618 -38.32 27.67 -26.70
C LYS A 618 -39.68 27.55 -27.41
N VAL A 619 -39.68 27.34 -28.73
CA VAL A 619 -40.90 27.12 -29.52
C VAL A 619 -41.57 25.80 -29.12
N GLU A 620 -40.81 24.71 -29.03
CA GLU A 620 -41.30 23.40 -28.55
C GLU A 620 -41.95 23.50 -27.16
N PHE A 621 -41.29 24.17 -26.21
CA PHE A 621 -41.86 24.40 -24.87
C PHE A 621 -43.16 25.23 -24.89
N LEU A 622 -43.24 26.27 -25.72
CA LEU A 622 -44.43 27.11 -25.83
C LEU A 622 -45.59 26.43 -26.58
N GLU A 623 -45.31 25.47 -27.45
CA GLU A 623 -46.32 24.63 -28.11
C GLU A 623 -46.90 23.60 -27.11
N ASP A 624 -46.03 22.91 -26.35
CA ASP A 624 -46.46 21.86 -25.40
C ASP A 624 -47.11 22.41 -24.12
N PHE A 625 -46.62 23.54 -23.60
CA PHE A 625 -46.97 24.04 -22.26
C PHE A 625 -47.40 25.53 -22.20
N GLY A 626 -47.37 26.26 -23.32
CA GLY A 626 -47.60 27.70 -23.34
C GLY A 626 -49.03 28.11 -22.96
N SER A 627 -49.14 29.15 -22.13
CA SER A 627 -50.44 29.70 -21.68
C SER A 627 -51.07 30.70 -22.66
N ASP A 628 -50.30 31.29 -23.58
CA ASP A 628 -50.75 32.26 -24.58
C ASP A 628 -50.11 32.01 -25.96
N VAL A 629 -50.94 31.70 -26.96
CA VAL A 629 -50.55 31.48 -28.36
C VAL A 629 -49.82 32.69 -28.96
N LYS A 630 -50.02 33.91 -28.44
CA LYS A 630 -49.25 35.09 -28.89
C LYS A 630 -47.76 34.97 -28.55
N ARG A 631 -47.42 34.39 -27.40
CA ARG A 631 -46.01 34.15 -27.01
C ARG A 631 -45.35 33.15 -27.95
N LEU A 632 -46.08 32.09 -28.31
CA LEU A 632 -45.66 31.10 -29.30
C LEU A 632 -45.42 31.74 -30.68
N MET A 633 -46.34 32.58 -31.16
CA MET A 633 -46.18 33.30 -32.44
C MET A 633 -44.93 34.19 -32.44
N VAL A 634 -44.70 34.97 -31.38
CA VAL A 634 -43.48 35.80 -31.26
C VAL A 634 -42.21 34.94 -31.25
N ALA A 635 -42.19 33.83 -30.48
CA ALA A 635 -41.04 32.93 -30.46
C ALA A 635 -40.77 32.26 -31.83
N TYR A 636 -41.82 32.00 -32.62
CA TYR A 636 -41.69 31.50 -33.98
C TYR A 636 -41.12 32.56 -34.94
N ASP A 637 -41.59 33.82 -34.84
CA ASP A 637 -41.04 34.93 -35.63
C ASP A 637 -39.56 35.20 -35.30
N ASP A 638 -39.19 35.19 -34.02
CA ASP A 638 -37.80 35.28 -33.54
C ASP A 638 -36.94 34.14 -34.11
N HIS A 639 -37.46 32.91 -34.11
CA HIS A 639 -36.79 31.74 -34.68
C HIS A 639 -36.54 31.90 -36.19
N GLN A 640 -37.55 32.35 -36.93
CA GLN A 640 -37.44 32.62 -38.37
C GLN A 640 -36.45 33.75 -38.68
N GLN A 641 -36.27 34.72 -37.77
CA GLN A 641 -35.26 35.75 -37.90
C GLN A 641 -33.83 35.19 -37.73
N LEU A 642 -33.59 34.32 -36.75
CA LEU A 642 -32.29 33.67 -36.54
C LEU A 642 -31.88 32.75 -37.70
N LEU A 643 -32.82 32.01 -38.29
CA LEU A 643 -32.56 31.20 -39.49
C LEU A 643 -32.11 32.07 -40.66
N LYS A 644 -32.76 33.22 -40.89
CA LYS A 644 -32.36 34.20 -41.93
C LYS A 644 -31.00 34.83 -41.65
N GLU A 645 -30.67 35.10 -40.39
CA GLU A 645 -29.34 35.57 -39.96
C GLU A 645 -28.25 34.54 -40.34
N GLN A 646 -28.49 33.26 -40.06
CA GLN A 646 -27.58 32.16 -40.40
C GLN A 646 -27.40 32.01 -41.94
N GLU A 647 -28.50 32.01 -42.71
CA GLU A 647 -28.42 31.98 -44.18
C GLU A 647 -27.63 33.17 -44.75
N SER A 648 -27.89 34.38 -44.24
CA SER A 648 -27.20 35.59 -44.69
C SER A 648 -25.70 35.57 -44.37
N SER A 649 -25.32 34.91 -43.29
CA SER A 649 -23.92 34.74 -42.87
C SER A 649 -23.20 33.71 -43.74
N LYS A 650 -23.86 32.60 -44.08
CA LYS A 650 -23.34 31.59 -45.03
C LYS A 650 -23.10 32.20 -46.42
N ARG A 651 -24.07 32.94 -46.98
CA ARG A 651 -23.93 33.62 -48.28
C ARG A 651 -22.86 34.71 -48.32
N LYS A 652 -22.46 35.27 -47.16
CA LYS A 652 -21.33 36.20 -47.07
C LYS A 652 -19.98 35.50 -47.09
N ALA A 653 -19.88 34.30 -46.49
CA ALA A 653 -18.66 33.50 -46.50
C ALA A 653 -18.35 32.92 -47.89
N GLU A 654 -19.36 32.44 -48.63
CA GLU A 654 -19.19 31.91 -49.99
C GLU A 654 -18.69 32.94 -51.03
N ASN A 655 -18.92 34.24 -50.79
CA ASN A 655 -18.50 35.32 -51.68
C ASN A 655 -17.08 35.88 -51.38
N GLY A 656 -16.27 35.19 -50.57
CA GLY A 656 -15.08 35.81 -49.99
C GLY A 656 -13.90 34.91 -49.58
N SER A 657 -13.48 33.94 -50.40
CA SER A 657 -12.07 33.49 -50.45
C SER A 657 -11.80 32.44 -51.54
N GLU A 658 -10.77 32.65 -52.38
CA GLU A 658 -10.00 31.54 -52.96
C GLU A 658 -8.94 31.10 -51.92
N GLU A 659 -8.72 29.80 -51.76
CA GLU A 659 -7.88 29.21 -50.69
C GLU A 659 -6.37 29.34 -50.95
N PRO A 660 -5.53 28.91 -49.98
CA PRO A 660 -4.98 27.56 -50.15
C PRO A 660 -5.16 26.63 -48.93
N GLU A 661 -5.31 25.33 -49.20
CA GLU A 661 -5.43 24.28 -48.19
C GLU A 661 -4.19 24.20 -47.27
N GLU A 662 -4.38 24.42 -45.96
CA GLU A 662 -3.50 23.84 -44.93
C GLU A 662 -4.28 22.81 -44.09
N LYS A 663 -3.63 21.69 -43.81
CA LYS A 663 -4.22 20.47 -43.23
C LYS A 663 -4.96 20.73 -41.91
N LYS A 664 -6.27 20.90 -41.99
CA LYS A 664 -7.16 20.85 -40.82
C LYS A 664 -7.24 19.41 -40.29
N GLN A 665 -6.50 19.11 -39.22
CA GLN A 665 -6.87 18.00 -38.34
C GLN A 665 -8.32 18.24 -37.88
N ARG A 666 -9.20 17.26 -38.11
CA ARG A 666 -10.54 17.26 -37.53
C ARG A 666 -10.40 17.25 -36.01
N SER A 667 -10.90 18.29 -35.34
CA SER A 667 -11.12 18.25 -33.90
C SER A 667 -12.47 17.57 -33.62
N ASP A 668 -12.46 16.50 -32.82
CA ASP A 668 -13.65 15.67 -32.56
C ASP A 668 -14.80 16.43 -31.86
N ALA A 669 -14.53 17.63 -31.33
CA ALA A 669 -15.53 18.52 -30.75
C ALA A 669 -16.71 18.81 -31.69
N THR A 670 -16.48 18.94 -33.01
CA THR A 670 -17.53 19.33 -33.97
C THR A 670 -18.51 18.20 -34.29
N LEU A 671 -18.07 16.94 -34.18
CA LEU A 671 -18.92 15.75 -34.33
C LEU A 671 -19.75 15.50 -33.06
N ALA A 672 -19.14 15.67 -31.89
CA ALA A 672 -19.83 15.55 -30.61
C ALA A 672 -21.02 16.53 -30.48
N SER A 673 -20.86 17.78 -30.92
CA SER A 673 -21.95 18.78 -30.91
C SER A 673 -23.13 18.41 -31.82
N ALA A 674 -22.91 17.71 -32.93
CA ALA A 674 -23.99 17.26 -33.81
C ALA A 674 -24.68 15.99 -33.28
N GLN A 675 -23.91 15.04 -32.73
CA GLN A 675 -24.45 13.79 -32.19
C GLN A 675 -25.22 13.98 -30.87
N LEU A 676 -24.88 15.00 -30.07
CA LEU A 676 -25.65 15.39 -28.87
C LEU A 676 -27.03 16.00 -29.18
N MET A 677 -27.26 16.51 -30.39
CA MET A 677 -28.50 17.24 -30.74
C MET A 677 -29.57 16.38 -31.41
N SER A 678 -29.25 15.15 -31.82
CA SER A 678 -30.19 14.21 -32.45
C SER A 678 -30.58 13.03 -31.55
N GLY A 679 -30.05 12.97 -30.32
CA GLY A 679 -30.41 11.95 -29.35
C GLY A 679 -31.54 12.43 -28.46
N ASP A 680 -32.65 11.67 -28.46
CA ASP A 680 -33.69 11.72 -27.44
C ASP A 680 -33.12 11.73 -26.00
N LEU A 681 -34.00 11.98 -25.02
CA LEU A 681 -33.82 12.02 -23.55
C LEU A 681 -32.69 11.13 -22.94
N GLN A 682 -32.33 10.02 -23.58
CA GLN A 682 -31.21 9.12 -23.26
C GLN A 682 -29.81 9.74 -23.48
N ALA A 683 -29.61 10.63 -24.45
CA ALA A 683 -28.30 11.28 -24.70
C ALA A 683 -27.84 12.12 -23.50
N ASN A 684 -28.78 12.55 -22.65
CA ASN A 684 -28.50 13.27 -21.42
C ASN A 684 -27.55 12.48 -20.50
N GLN A 685 -27.63 11.13 -20.47
CA GLN A 685 -26.69 10.28 -19.72
C GLN A 685 -25.23 10.50 -20.11
N SER A 686 -24.90 10.98 -21.32
CA SER A 686 -23.51 11.27 -21.71
C SER A 686 -22.92 12.50 -20.98
N ALA A 687 -23.76 13.46 -20.58
CA ALA A 687 -23.37 14.60 -19.73
C ALA A 687 -23.35 14.24 -18.23
N TYR A 688 -24.15 13.25 -17.81
CA TYR A 688 -24.01 12.60 -16.49
C TYR A 688 -22.90 11.54 -16.45
N ASN A 689 -22.36 11.15 -17.61
CA ASN A 689 -21.31 10.16 -17.69
C ASN A 689 -20.01 10.79 -17.19
N TYR A 690 -19.74 10.56 -15.90
CA TYR A 690 -18.46 10.81 -15.27
C TYR A 690 -17.29 10.39 -16.19
N ASN A 691 -17.42 9.26 -16.91
CA ASN A 691 -16.39 8.79 -17.83
C ASN A 691 -16.06 9.73 -18.99
N ALA A 692 -16.95 10.62 -19.44
CA ALA A 692 -16.65 11.50 -20.58
C ALA A 692 -15.55 12.53 -20.27
N TRP A 693 -15.48 13.00 -19.01
CA TRP A 693 -14.40 13.89 -18.56
C TRP A 693 -13.17 13.10 -18.10
N TYR A 694 -13.35 11.89 -17.55
CA TYR A 694 -12.25 10.98 -17.25
C TYR A 694 -11.51 10.50 -18.52
N GLN A 695 -12.24 10.16 -19.60
CA GLN A 695 -11.67 9.67 -20.86
C GLN A 695 -10.83 10.70 -21.60
N TYR A 696 -11.10 11.99 -21.42
CA TYR A 696 -10.29 13.05 -22.02
C TYR A 696 -8.89 13.16 -21.40
N ASN A 697 -8.67 12.58 -20.20
CA ASN A 697 -7.39 12.59 -19.50
C ASN A 697 -6.81 11.18 -19.21
N TYR A 698 -7.61 10.10 -19.17
CA TYR A 698 -7.18 8.73 -18.88
C TYR A 698 -8.02 7.66 -19.60
N ALA A 699 -7.35 6.62 -20.13
CA ALA A 699 -7.92 5.68 -21.11
C ALA A 699 -8.80 4.52 -20.57
N ALA A 700 -9.21 4.53 -19.29
CA ALA A 700 -9.94 3.42 -18.66
C ALA A 700 -11.36 3.83 -18.17
N PRO A 701 -12.43 3.06 -18.48
CA PRO A 701 -13.76 3.31 -17.95
C PRO A 701 -13.86 2.97 -16.45
N TRP A 702 -14.34 3.93 -15.67
CA TRP A 702 -14.63 3.81 -14.25
C TRP A 702 -16.03 3.22 -14.04
N ASN A 703 -16.10 2.05 -13.39
CA ASN A 703 -17.37 1.44 -12.98
C ASN A 703 -17.49 1.48 -11.44
N TYR A 704 -18.15 2.52 -10.92
CA TYR A 704 -18.21 2.79 -9.48
C TYR A 704 -19.18 1.88 -8.70
N GLY A 705 -20.02 1.11 -9.40
CA GLY A 705 -21.12 0.33 -8.79
C GLY A 705 -20.74 -1.02 -8.17
N GLN A 706 -19.46 -1.41 -8.17
CA GLN A 706 -19.00 -2.73 -7.68
C GLN A 706 -18.39 -2.70 -6.26
N TYR A 707 -18.13 -1.52 -5.67
CA TYR A 707 -17.46 -1.37 -4.37
C TYR A 707 -18.40 -0.93 -3.22
N TYR A 708 -19.71 -0.87 -3.48
CA TYR A 708 -20.70 -0.58 -2.46
C TYR A 708 -21.81 -1.63 -2.53
N PRO A 709 -21.90 -2.59 -1.58
CA PRO A 709 -23.13 -3.35 -1.42
C PRO A 709 -24.27 -2.39 -1.10
N PRO A 710 -25.51 -2.65 -1.56
CA PRO A 710 -26.65 -1.83 -1.16
C PRO A 710 -26.85 -1.92 0.36
N PRO A 711 -27.28 -0.83 1.02
CA PRO A 711 -27.70 -0.92 2.42
C PRO A 711 -28.88 -1.88 2.54
N THR A 712 -28.78 -2.81 3.49
CA THR A 712 -29.86 -3.70 3.94
C THR A 712 -30.94 -2.93 4.69
#